data_AF-A0A6P7Z5D0-F1
#
_entry.id   AF-A0A6P7Z5D0-F1
#
_cell.length_a   1.000
_cell.length_b   1.000
_cell.length_c   1.000
_cell.angle_alpha   90.00
_cell.angle_beta   90.00
_cell.angle_gamma   90.00
#
_symmetry.space_group_name_H-M   'P 1'
#
loop_
_entity.id
_entity.type
_entity.pdbx_description
1 polymer ?
#
loop_
_entity_poly.entity_id
_entity_poly.type
_entity_poly.pdbx_seq_one_letter_code
_entity_poly.pdbx_strand_id
1 'polypeptide(L)'
;MLWKNCESLVSRVCHMESVIQTLKLNIFRLDTEKELNPKHSAQLEKHLNMLQEEQARELKAMQQEIMRLRKKLHEEHEEKEMAQDEKERLSAALEIATATKSDVAIAAKELRATKKQISFRLQEVEELLSQERSFRLSLEESQATLLDSIQDMEKVVEFERKQVQILQQDCQSLRDEEQNFQDRLQTEEEKNKQLKEECKQLKSDLDAKDAIICQLQEEGKNTLSSLNKEHEENAQLRTELASLREMAERVQALNEQLNSQCTELGASLQKITLDNAKLIIDHQTILKAEQEQMIQKLHEQDILLDAARASITAELQNAYSERQQLEKELKSVHTQYTDCKRRACLAEEKLATRKELQESTIAELEWSLEAAREQEEKLLREKELLAKEVESLRRALDISQKDNKKLALSLEQALKNNSSLQSQLSKVQDQLNSKEILQQHLEACREQVAEEAKIKAKLFSEHLESLKKQFQLERAAARKGVQKDLAELRNALNEATSKSAEFSRANRELRQKVAELGKTVSNQQVKLKSQKKQIQQQQDAKASSGQNRERMKEIETELKQMELVKEEYQKKNYEQSQKIQKFMMEMMSLQSDVQKLTESKQEAALRSREQESLLQAEKRQRLELENKCQILEDKVRQVQKLKEAMEHKLKAASKESEQISANLEEAHCWFKAKFDSLRQELVRNQKCEKCCGGSRVEEEVKSCMAALREGRKDSINEKLMKLPSHSLLNRWETKQELKLISRTYLSDLD
;
A
#
# COMPACT_ATOMS: atom_id res chain seq x y z
N MET A 1 -168.90 163.15 64.65
CA MET A 1 -170.14 162.43 64.27
C MET A 1 -169.74 161.16 63.53
N LEU A 2 -170.32 160.01 63.86
CA LEU A 2 -169.90 158.71 63.29
C LEU A 2 -170.53 158.37 61.92
N TRP A 3 -171.63 159.04 61.55
CA TRP A 3 -172.46 158.66 60.40
C TRP A 3 -171.75 158.75 59.03
N LYS A 4 -170.95 159.81 58.80
CA LYS A 4 -170.20 160.01 57.54
C LYS A 4 -169.19 158.88 57.21
N ASN A 5 -168.73 158.11 58.21
CA ASN A 5 -167.82 157.00 57.96
C ASN A 5 -168.54 155.76 57.41
N CYS A 6 -169.83 155.58 57.70
CA CYS A 6 -170.63 154.48 57.15
C CYS A 6 -171.00 154.72 55.68
N GLU A 7 -171.37 155.96 55.35
CA GLU A 7 -171.78 156.41 54.01
C GLU A 7 -170.64 156.28 52.97
N SER A 8 -169.41 156.59 53.39
CA SER A 8 -168.18 156.36 52.62
C SER A 8 -167.90 154.87 52.38
N LEU A 9 -168.17 154.01 53.38
CA LEU A 9 -167.97 152.56 53.26
C LEU A 9 -168.94 151.94 52.24
N VAL A 10 -170.22 152.33 52.28
CA VAL A 10 -171.24 151.89 51.30
C VAL A 10 -170.83 152.31 49.88
N SER A 11 -170.42 153.57 49.70
CA SER A 11 -169.93 154.07 48.40
C SER A 11 -168.79 153.22 47.84
N ARG A 12 -167.87 152.77 48.71
CA ARG A 12 -166.72 151.93 48.33
C ARG A 12 -167.11 150.48 48.01
N VAL A 13 -168.13 149.93 48.67
CA VAL A 13 -168.70 148.60 48.35
C VAL A 13 -169.41 148.63 47.00
N CYS A 14 -170.27 149.63 46.73
CA CYS A 14 -170.95 149.79 45.45
C CYS A 14 -169.97 149.96 44.27
N HIS A 15 -168.83 150.61 44.48
CA HIS A 15 -167.78 150.69 43.45
C HIS A 15 -167.13 149.32 43.18
N MET A 16 -166.90 148.51 44.22
CA MET A 16 -166.30 147.17 44.09
C MET A 16 -167.27 146.16 43.44
N GLU A 17 -168.58 146.28 43.72
CA GLU A 17 -169.66 145.56 43.02
C GLU A 17 -169.62 145.81 41.50
N SER A 18 -169.46 147.08 41.09
CA SER A 18 -169.35 147.48 39.68
C SER A 18 -168.12 146.90 38.97
N VAL A 19 -166.96 146.86 39.66
CA VAL A 19 -165.75 146.21 39.14
C VAL A 19 -165.95 144.70 38.96
N ILE A 20 -166.63 144.03 39.89
CA ILE A 20 -166.94 142.59 39.79
C ILE A 20 -167.90 142.30 38.63
N GLN A 21 -168.91 143.15 38.40
CA GLN A 21 -169.81 143.04 37.24
C GLN A 21 -169.05 143.26 35.92
N THR A 22 -168.13 144.23 35.89
CA THR A 22 -167.25 144.47 34.73
C THR A 22 -166.35 143.27 34.41
N LEU A 23 -165.78 142.62 35.44
CA LEU A 23 -164.97 141.42 35.27
C LEU A 23 -165.80 140.21 34.78
N LYS A 24 -167.03 140.03 35.28
CA LYS A 24 -167.94 138.99 34.76
C LYS A 24 -168.25 139.20 33.27
N LEU A 25 -168.52 140.43 32.84
CA LEU A 25 -168.74 140.76 31.43
C LEU A 25 -167.50 140.47 30.56
N ASN A 26 -166.29 140.79 31.05
CA ASN A 26 -165.06 140.49 30.33
C ASN A 26 -164.77 138.98 30.22
N ILE A 27 -165.10 138.18 31.23
CA ILE A 27 -164.99 136.71 31.16
C ILE A 27 -165.98 136.15 30.11
N PHE A 28 -167.24 136.59 30.12
CA PHE A 28 -168.20 136.19 29.07
C PHE A 28 -167.77 136.61 27.66
N ARG A 29 -167.09 137.76 27.50
CA ARG A 29 -166.49 138.16 26.22
C ARG A 29 -165.33 137.25 25.80
N LEU A 30 -164.48 136.82 26.72
CA LEU A 30 -163.36 135.91 26.42
C LEU A 30 -163.83 134.50 26.06
N ASP A 31 -164.84 133.95 26.73
CA ASP A 31 -165.43 132.66 26.34
C ASP A 31 -166.22 132.75 25.02
N THR A 32 -166.84 133.89 24.68
CA THR A 32 -167.43 134.08 23.33
C THR A 32 -166.39 134.33 22.24
N GLU A 33 -165.25 134.99 22.53
CA GLU A 33 -164.11 135.07 21.59
C GLU A 33 -163.49 133.69 21.31
N LYS A 34 -163.55 132.78 22.29
CA LYS A 34 -163.11 131.38 22.17
C LYS A 34 -164.02 130.53 21.27
N GLU A 35 -165.33 130.83 21.20
CA GLU A 35 -166.27 130.12 20.31
C GLU A 35 -166.41 130.76 18.90
N LEU A 36 -166.16 132.06 18.74
CA LEU A 36 -166.50 132.81 17.51
C LEU A 36 -165.39 132.90 16.43
N ASN A 37 -164.22 132.27 16.59
CA ASN A 37 -163.11 132.39 15.62
C ASN A 37 -162.59 131.04 15.06
N PRO A 38 -163.29 130.42 14.10
CA PRO A 38 -162.93 129.10 13.56
C PRO A 38 -161.65 129.08 12.69
N LYS A 39 -161.01 130.21 12.39
CA LYS A 39 -159.84 130.25 11.49
C LYS A 39 -158.53 129.75 12.11
N HIS A 40 -158.39 129.79 13.44
CA HIS A 40 -157.11 129.47 14.08
C HIS A 40 -156.91 127.96 14.30
N SER A 41 -157.98 127.22 14.66
CA SER A 41 -157.92 125.78 14.94
C SER A 41 -157.41 124.97 13.74
N ALA A 42 -157.97 125.22 12.54
CA ALA A 42 -157.59 124.52 11.31
C ALA A 42 -156.14 124.78 10.84
N GLN A 43 -155.49 125.86 11.30
CA GLN A 43 -154.06 126.09 11.02
C GLN A 43 -153.18 125.23 11.93
N LEU A 44 -153.53 125.08 13.21
CA LEU A 44 -152.74 124.33 14.17
C LEU A 44 -152.75 122.82 13.86
N GLU A 45 -153.92 122.28 13.53
CA GLU A 45 -154.09 120.88 13.10
C GLU A 45 -153.30 120.57 11.82
N LYS A 46 -153.30 121.50 10.85
CA LYS A 46 -152.51 121.37 9.62
C LYS A 46 -151.00 121.42 9.89
N HIS A 47 -150.54 122.24 10.84
CA HIS A 47 -149.14 122.24 11.28
C HIS A 47 -148.76 120.94 12.00
N LEU A 48 -149.64 120.38 12.85
CA LEU A 48 -149.40 119.11 13.52
C LEU A 48 -149.26 117.96 12.51
N ASN A 49 -150.14 117.89 11.52
CA ASN A 49 -150.10 116.87 10.46
C ASN A 49 -148.84 117.00 9.59
N MET A 50 -148.42 118.23 9.21
CA MET A 50 -147.13 118.43 8.52
C MET A 50 -145.95 117.94 9.36
N LEU A 51 -145.93 118.20 10.68
CA LEU A 51 -144.86 117.76 11.57
C LEU A 51 -144.85 116.23 11.75
N GLN A 52 -146.02 115.59 11.80
CA GLN A 52 -146.12 114.12 11.84
C GLN A 52 -145.69 113.47 10.52
N GLU A 53 -146.05 114.07 9.38
CA GLU A 53 -145.53 113.64 8.07
C GLU A 53 -144.01 113.86 7.95
N GLU A 54 -143.46 114.91 8.56
CA GLU A 54 -142.02 115.19 8.64
C GLU A 54 -141.29 114.13 9.46
N GLN A 55 -141.75 113.87 10.69
CA GLN A 55 -141.22 112.81 11.55
C GLN A 55 -141.36 111.42 10.92
N ALA A 56 -142.44 111.15 10.18
CA ALA A 56 -142.61 109.91 9.43
C ALA A 56 -141.69 109.81 8.20
N ARG A 57 -141.36 110.93 7.55
CA ARG A 57 -140.34 111.02 6.48
C ARG A 57 -138.94 110.80 7.05
N GLU A 58 -138.61 111.43 8.17
CA GLU A 58 -137.32 111.26 8.87
C GLU A 58 -137.15 109.83 9.39
N LEU A 59 -138.15 109.23 10.03
CA LEU A 59 -138.11 107.82 10.46
C LEU A 59 -137.90 106.87 9.29
N LYS A 60 -138.54 107.11 8.13
CA LYS A 60 -138.31 106.32 6.91
C LYS A 60 -136.90 106.53 6.36
N ALA A 61 -136.37 107.75 6.37
CA ALA A 61 -135.00 108.03 5.94
C ALA A 61 -133.97 107.37 6.87
N MET A 62 -134.17 107.44 8.20
CA MET A 62 -133.35 106.73 9.17
C MET A 62 -133.45 105.22 9.02
N GLN A 63 -134.64 104.65 8.77
CA GLN A 63 -134.79 103.22 8.48
C GLN A 63 -134.06 102.81 7.19
N GLN A 64 -134.12 103.62 6.14
CA GLN A 64 -133.40 103.38 4.89
C GLN A 64 -131.88 103.47 5.08
N GLU A 65 -131.37 104.44 5.84
CA GLU A 65 -129.93 104.55 6.11
C GLU A 65 -129.45 103.47 7.09
N ILE A 66 -130.27 103.06 8.07
CA ILE A 66 -129.98 101.87 8.90
C ILE A 66 -129.91 100.60 8.03
N MET A 67 -130.79 100.43 7.05
CA MET A 67 -130.70 99.33 6.09
C MET A 67 -129.45 99.44 5.20
N ARG A 68 -129.08 100.65 4.75
CA ARG A 68 -127.86 100.89 3.98
C ARG A 68 -126.59 100.59 4.78
N LEU A 69 -126.52 101.05 6.02
CA LEU A 69 -125.39 100.83 6.93
C LEU A 69 -125.29 99.37 7.35
N ARG A 70 -126.40 98.68 7.59
CA ARG A 70 -126.41 97.22 7.83
C ARG A 70 -125.93 96.45 6.60
N LYS A 71 -126.38 96.84 5.40
CA LYS A 71 -125.92 96.22 4.16
C LYS A 71 -124.41 96.44 3.97
N LYS A 72 -123.91 97.67 4.10
CA LYS A 72 -122.47 97.96 4.06
C LYS A 72 -121.68 97.17 5.10
N LEU A 73 -122.16 97.11 6.34
CA LEU A 73 -121.50 96.37 7.42
C LEU A 73 -121.45 94.86 7.15
N HIS A 74 -122.41 94.32 6.39
CA HIS A 74 -122.41 92.93 5.93
C HIS A 74 -121.45 92.73 4.75
N GLU A 75 -121.44 93.63 3.77
CA GLU A 75 -120.50 93.61 2.63
C GLU A 75 -119.04 93.71 3.14
N GLU A 76 -118.76 94.62 4.07
CA GLU A 76 -117.45 94.76 4.73
C GLU A 76 -117.10 93.56 5.64
N HIS A 77 -118.10 92.81 6.14
CA HIS A 77 -117.85 91.56 6.87
C HIS A 77 -117.47 90.42 5.93
N GLU A 78 -118.19 90.28 4.82
CA GLU A 78 -117.89 89.29 3.78
C GLU A 78 -116.53 89.57 3.13
N GLU A 79 -116.22 90.82 2.79
CA GLU A 79 -114.89 91.21 2.28
C GLU A 79 -113.78 90.93 3.31
N LYS A 80 -114.03 91.15 4.60
CA LYS A 80 -113.09 90.84 5.68
C LYS A 80 -112.90 89.33 5.89
N GLU A 81 -113.95 88.53 5.78
CA GLU A 81 -113.86 87.06 5.84
C GLU A 81 -113.10 86.52 4.63
N MET A 82 -113.45 86.95 3.41
CA MET A 82 -112.70 86.62 2.19
C MET A 82 -111.22 87.03 2.26
N ALA A 83 -110.90 88.19 2.86
CA ALA A 83 -109.53 88.63 3.06
C ALA A 83 -108.79 87.85 4.16
N GLN A 84 -109.49 87.34 5.17
CA GLN A 84 -108.94 86.45 6.19
C GLN A 84 -108.71 85.04 5.61
N ASP A 85 -109.62 84.50 4.82
CA ASP A 85 -109.49 83.22 4.11
C ASP A 85 -108.31 83.24 3.13
N GLU A 86 -108.19 84.28 2.29
CA GLU A 86 -107.05 84.41 1.37
C GLU A 86 -105.73 84.61 2.14
N LYS A 87 -105.73 85.33 3.26
CA LYS A 87 -104.58 85.44 4.17
C LYS A 87 -104.19 84.09 4.78
N GLU A 88 -105.14 83.27 5.21
CA GLU A 88 -104.88 81.92 5.72
C GLU A 88 -104.38 80.99 4.61
N ARG A 89 -104.97 81.06 3.42
CA ARG A 89 -104.50 80.33 2.22
C ARG A 89 -103.08 80.72 1.83
N LEU A 90 -102.73 82.01 1.90
CA LEU A 90 -101.38 82.52 1.64
C LEU A 90 -100.41 82.16 2.78
N SER A 91 -100.85 82.11 4.04
CA SER A 91 -100.03 81.61 5.17
C SER A 91 -99.71 80.14 5.00
N ALA A 92 -100.71 79.29 4.71
CA ALA A 92 -100.51 77.87 4.44
C ALA A 92 -99.61 77.64 3.20
N ALA A 93 -99.79 78.43 2.14
CA ALA A 93 -98.91 78.37 0.96
C ALA A 93 -97.46 78.79 1.29
N LEU A 94 -97.27 79.79 2.16
CA LEU A 94 -95.96 80.23 2.63
C LEU A 94 -95.30 79.20 3.57
N GLU A 95 -96.07 78.54 4.43
CA GLU A 95 -95.62 77.44 5.29
C GLU A 95 -95.18 76.23 4.44
N ILE A 96 -95.98 75.82 3.44
CA ILE A 96 -95.61 74.77 2.49
C ILE A 96 -94.36 75.17 1.68
N ALA A 97 -94.27 76.42 1.21
CA ALA A 97 -93.12 76.91 0.45
C ALA A 97 -91.84 77.02 1.31
N THR A 98 -91.96 77.31 2.60
CA THR A 98 -90.81 77.38 3.52
C THR A 98 -90.38 76.00 4.02
N ALA A 99 -91.33 75.08 4.27
CA ALA A 99 -91.07 73.68 4.56
C ALA A 99 -90.35 73.00 3.39
N THR A 100 -90.92 73.01 2.17
CA THR A 100 -90.29 72.42 0.98
C THR A 100 -88.94 73.04 0.65
N LYS A 101 -88.76 74.35 0.87
CA LYS A 101 -87.44 75.01 0.76
C LYS A 101 -86.45 74.52 1.83
N SER A 102 -86.91 74.22 3.04
CA SER A 102 -86.09 73.59 4.08
C SER A 102 -85.70 72.16 3.69
N ASP A 103 -86.64 71.35 3.23
CA ASP A 103 -86.41 69.96 2.81
C ASP A 103 -85.42 69.87 1.64
N VAL A 104 -85.58 70.72 0.62
CA VAL A 104 -84.62 70.85 -0.48
C VAL A 104 -83.25 71.32 0.03
N ALA A 105 -83.19 72.20 1.04
CA ALA A 105 -81.93 72.63 1.64
C ALA A 105 -81.27 71.54 2.52
N ILE A 106 -82.05 70.62 3.11
CA ILE A 106 -81.58 69.44 3.84
C ILE A 106 -81.04 68.40 2.85
N ALA A 107 -81.84 68.00 1.86
CA ALA A 107 -81.42 67.09 0.79
C ALA A 107 -80.17 67.61 0.06
N ALA A 108 -80.09 68.91 -0.21
CA ALA A 108 -78.90 69.52 -0.81
C ALA A 108 -77.67 69.54 0.12
N LYS A 109 -77.82 69.45 1.45
CA LYS A 109 -76.70 69.24 2.39
C LYS A 109 -76.28 67.77 2.42
N GLU A 110 -77.23 66.84 2.45
CA GLU A 110 -76.99 65.40 2.43
C GLU A 110 -76.32 64.94 1.13
N LEU A 111 -76.76 65.47 -0.02
CA LEU A 111 -76.14 65.22 -1.32
C LEU A 111 -74.71 65.81 -1.39
N ARG A 112 -74.43 66.91 -0.68
CA ARG A 112 -73.06 67.44 -0.50
C ARG A 112 -72.21 66.59 0.46
N ALA A 113 -72.81 66.02 1.51
CA ALA A 113 -72.12 65.14 2.46
C ALA A 113 -71.76 63.79 1.81
N THR A 114 -72.71 63.14 1.15
CA THR A 114 -72.50 61.91 0.37
C THR A 114 -71.52 62.13 -0.79
N LYS A 115 -71.61 63.26 -1.53
CA LYS A 115 -70.58 63.60 -2.53
C LYS A 115 -69.18 63.67 -1.91
N LYS A 116 -69.00 64.34 -0.76
CA LYS A 116 -67.69 64.37 -0.07
C LYS A 116 -67.23 62.97 0.34
N GLN A 117 -68.11 62.14 0.90
CA GLN A 117 -67.80 60.78 1.30
C GLN A 117 -67.37 59.91 0.09
N ILE A 118 -68.07 60.03 -1.03
CA ILE A 118 -67.73 59.35 -2.29
C ILE A 118 -66.38 59.85 -2.82
N SER A 119 -66.10 61.16 -2.79
CA SER A 119 -64.79 61.70 -3.18
C SER A 119 -63.64 61.19 -2.31
N PHE A 120 -63.82 61.09 -0.99
CA PHE A 120 -62.80 60.50 -0.10
C PHE A 120 -62.56 59.02 -0.42
N ARG A 121 -63.62 58.23 -0.62
CA ARG A 121 -63.49 56.80 -0.98
C ARG A 121 -62.92 56.59 -2.40
N LEU A 122 -63.15 57.53 -3.32
CA LEU A 122 -62.52 57.50 -4.64
C LEU A 122 -61.01 57.72 -4.51
N GLN A 123 -60.59 58.74 -3.75
CA GLN A 123 -59.17 59.03 -3.50
C GLN A 123 -58.46 57.87 -2.78
N GLU A 124 -59.12 57.26 -1.79
CA GLU A 124 -58.67 56.05 -1.09
C GLU A 124 -58.42 54.89 -2.07
N VAL A 125 -59.35 54.65 -3.01
CA VAL A 125 -59.21 53.63 -4.06
C VAL A 125 -58.12 53.99 -5.07
N GLU A 126 -57.99 55.26 -5.48
CA GLU A 126 -56.93 55.72 -6.38
C GLU A 126 -55.53 55.56 -5.76
N GLU A 127 -55.39 55.80 -4.46
CA GLU A 127 -54.14 55.60 -3.72
C GLU A 127 -53.82 54.10 -3.57
N LEU A 128 -54.78 53.27 -3.16
CA LEU A 128 -54.60 51.81 -3.07
C LEU A 128 -54.25 51.18 -4.44
N LEU A 129 -54.89 51.62 -5.51
CA LEU A 129 -54.62 51.13 -6.87
C LEU A 129 -53.24 51.59 -7.38
N SER A 130 -52.76 52.75 -6.91
CA SER A 130 -51.38 53.22 -7.15
C SER A 130 -50.35 52.42 -6.36
N GLN A 131 -50.64 52.06 -5.10
CA GLN A 131 -49.81 51.17 -4.30
C GLN A 131 -49.72 49.77 -4.92
N GLU A 132 -50.85 49.16 -5.29
CA GLU A 132 -50.92 47.87 -5.98
C GLU A 132 -50.09 47.85 -7.28
N ARG A 133 -50.15 48.92 -8.09
CA ARG A 133 -49.27 49.06 -9.27
C ARG A 133 -47.79 49.05 -8.90
N SER A 134 -47.38 49.73 -7.83
CA SER A 134 -45.98 49.77 -7.41
C SER A 134 -45.50 48.42 -6.85
N PHE A 135 -46.32 47.74 -6.05
CA PHE A 135 -46.02 46.39 -5.58
C PHE A 135 -45.90 45.41 -6.75
N ARG A 136 -46.84 45.46 -7.70
CA ARG A 136 -46.83 44.62 -8.89
C ARG A 136 -45.58 44.84 -9.74
N LEU A 137 -45.18 46.10 -9.99
CA LEU A 137 -43.93 46.39 -10.71
C LEU A 137 -42.71 45.82 -9.99
N SER A 138 -42.60 46.01 -8.67
CA SER A 138 -41.47 45.45 -7.90
C SER A 138 -41.47 43.90 -7.87
N LEU A 139 -42.64 43.27 -7.98
CA LEU A 139 -42.77 41.82 -8.11
C LEU A 139 -42.38 41.34 -9.51
N GLU A 140 -42.76 42.06 -10.56
CA GLU A 140 -42.37 41.77 -11.95
C GLU A 140 -40.85 41.96 -12.15
N GLU A 141 -40.23 42.98 -11.53
CA GLU A 141 -38.77 43.16 -11.46
C GLU A 141 -38.07 42.03 -10.68
N SER A 142 -38.62 41.63 -9.54
CA SER A 142 -38.12 40.50 -8.74
C SER A 142 -38.21 39.16 -9.49
N GLN A 143 -39.28 38.95 -10.27
CA GLN A 143 -39.43 37.78 -11.13
C GLN A 143 -38.43 37.78 -12.29
N ALA A 144 -38.16 38.94 -12.92
CA ALA A 144 -37.14 39.05 -13.95
C ALA A 144 -35.74 38.70 -13.43
N THR A 145 -35.32 39.28 -12.31
CA THR A 145 -34.01 38.98 -11.70
C THR A 145 -33.88 37.53 -11.22
N LEU A 146 -34.98 36.90 -10.79
CA LEU A 146 -35.00 35.46 -10.50
C LEU A 146 -34.83 34.61 -11.77
N LEU A 147 -35.46 34.98 -12.89
CA LEU A 147 -35.32 34.28 -14.17
C LEU A 147 -33.91 34.39 -14.74
N ASP A 148 -33.27 35.56 -14.64
CA ASP A 148 -31.87 35.74 -15.04
C ASP A 148 -30.92 34.86 -14.20
N SER A 149 -31.14 34.81 -12.89
CA SER A 149 -30.40 33.95 -11.95
C SER A 149 -30.60 32.45 -12.26
N ILE A 150 -31.80 32.03 -12.66
CA ILE A 150 -32.07 30.67 -13.13
C ILE A 150 -31.31 30.38 -14.43
N GLN A 151 -31.33 31.28 -15.42
CA GLN A 151 -30.58 31.09 -16.67
C GLN A 151 -29.07 31.01 -16.44
N ASP A 152 -28.50 31.78 -15.51
CA ASP A 152 -27.08 31.67 -15.15
C ASP A 152 -26.78 30.36 -14.42
N MET A 153 -27.67 29.89 -13.55
CA MET A 153 -27.57 28.55 -12.95
C MET A 153 -27.63 27.44 -14.02
N GLU A 154 -28.49 27.55 -15.03
CA GLU A 154 -28.57 26.61 -16.15
C GLU A 154 -27.28 26.58 -16.98
N LYS A 155 -26.68 27.75 -17.25
CA LYS A 155 -25.36 27.86 -17.93
C LYS A 155 -24.25 27.16 -17.12
N VAL A 156 -24.25 27.32 -15.79
CA VAL A 156 -23.29 26.65 -14.89
C VAL A 156 -23.53 25.14 -14.86
N VAL A 157 -24.77 24.67 -14.73
CA VAL A 157 -25.12 23.24 -14.77
C VAL A 157 -24.71 22.60 -16.10
N GLU A 158 -24.87 23.31 -17.22
CA GLU A 158 -24.48 22.83 -18.55
C GLU A 158 -22.96 22.88 -18.79
N PHE A 159 -22.22 23.74 -18.08
CA PHE A 159 -20.75 23.68 -18.00
C PHE A 159 -20.29 22.49 -17.16
N GLU A 160 -20.88 22.26 -15.99
CA GLU A 160 -20.54 21.12 -15.12
C GLU A 160 -20.87 19.77 -15.78
N ARG A 161 -21.96 19.66 -16.54
CA ARG A 161 -22.25 18.48 -17.37
C ARG A 161 -21.11 18.16 -18.34
N LYS A 162 -20.52 19.19 -18.97
CA LYS A 162 -19.39 19.03 -19.89
C LYS A 162 -18.09 18.66 -19.15
N GLN A 163 -17.84 19.24 -17.97
CA GLN A 163 -16.72 18.80 -17.12
C GLN A 163 -16.88 17.32 -16.72
N VAL A 164 -18.08 16.91 -16.29
CA VAL A 164 -18.38 15.50 -15.94
C VAL A 164 -18.21 14.58 -17.14
N GLN A 165 -18.59 15.00 -18.36
CA GLN A 165 -18.38 14.21 -19.58
C GLN A 165 -16.89 14.04 -19.91
N ILE A 166 -16.08 15.10 -19.77
CA ILE A 166 -14.62 15.04 -19.95
C ILE A 166 -14.01 14.10 -18.90
N LEU A 167 -14.35 14.27 -17.61
CA LEU A 167 -13.86 13.41 -16.53
C LEU A 167 -14.27 11.93 -16.70
N GLN A 168 -15.44 11.66 -17.29
CA GLN A 168 -15.85 10.29 -17.64
C GLN A 168 -14.99 9.70 -18.76
N GLN A 169 -14.64 10.49 -19.77
CA GLN A 169 -13.73 10.10 -20.86
C GLN A 169 -12.29 9.91 -20.37
N ASP A 170 -11.79 10.78 -19.49
CA ASP A 170 -10.48 10.64 -18.85
C ASP A 170 -10.42 9.37 -17.98
N CYS A 171 -11.47 9.13 -17.17
CA CYS A 171 -11.58 7.91 -16.37
C CYS A 171 -11.70 6.64 -17.23
N GLN A 172 -12.25 6.71 -18.45
CA GLN A 172 -12.23 5.57 -19.37
C GLN A 172 -10.83 5.36 -19.96
N SER A 173 -10.19 6.43 -20.43
CA SER A 173 -8.84 6.39 -20.98
C SER A 173 -7.83 5.82 -19.97
N LEU A 174 -7.96 6.20 -18.69
CA LEU A 174 -7.15 5.65 -17.59
C LEU A 174 -7.43 4.16 -17.30
N ARG A 175 -8.67 3.68 -17.47
CA ARG A 175 -8.98 2.23 -17.37
C ARG A 175 -8.40 1.46 -18.55
N ASP A 176 -8.46 2.03 -19.74
CA ASP A 176 -7.89 1.43 -20.95
C ASP A 176 -6.35 1.39 -20.83
N GLU A 177 -5.71 2.44 -20.31
CA GLU A 177 -4.29 2.44 -19.94
C GLU A 177 -3.96 1.40 -18.85
N GLU A 178 -4.76 1.30 -17.78
CA GLU A 178 -4.56 0.30 -16.73
C GLU A 178 -4.59 -1.13 -17.30
N GLN A 179 -5.56 -1.45 -18.16
CA GLN A 179 -5.63 -2.75 -18.83
C GLN A 179 -4.39 -2.98 -19.71
N ASN A 180 -3.97 -1.98 -20.50
CA ASN A 180 -2.74 -2.06 -21.30
C ASN A 180 -1.49 -2.29 -20.44
N PHE A 181 -1.44 -1.77 -19.20
CA PHE A 181 -0.35 -2.07 -18.26
C PHE A 181 -0.45 -3.48 -17.67
N GLN A 182 -1.64 -3.97 -17.36
CA GLN A 182 -1.86 -5.35 -16.89
C GLN A 182 -1.48 -6.39 -17.95
N ASP A 183 -1.92 -6.20 -19.21
CA ASP A 183 -1.61 -7.09 -20.34
C ASP A 183 -0.09 -7.14 -20.60
N ARG A 184 0.58 -5.99 -20.55
CA ARG A 184 2.04 -5.89 -20.66
C ARG A 184 2.76 -6.54 -19.48
N LEU A 185 2.26 -6.39 -18.27
CA LEU A 185 2.82 -7.04 -17.08
C LEU A 185 2.72 -8.56 -17.19
N GLN A 186 1.56 -9.10 -17.59
CA GLN A 186 1.40 -10.53 -17.84
C GLN A 186 2.38 -11.03 -18.92
N THR A 187 2.52 -10.28 -20.02
CA THR A 187 3.45 -10.60 -21.11
C THR A 187 4.90 -10.66 -20.62
N GLU A 188 5.34 -9.73 -19.76
CA GLU A 188 6.68 -9.77 -19.17
C GLU A 188 6.82 -10.87 -18.10
N GLU A 189 5.77 -11.19 -17.34
CA GLU A 189 5.79 -12.36 -16.45
C GLU A 189 5.94 -13.68 -17.22
N GLU A 190 5.30 -13.82 -18.37
CA GLU A 190 5.40 -15.01 -19.23
C GLU A 190 6.81 -15.17 -19.80
N LYS A 191 7.43 -14.07 -20.28
CA LYS A 191 8.86 -14.06 -20.62
C LYS A 191 9.75 -14.38 -19.42
N ASN A 192 9.43 -13.88 -18.23
CA ASN A 192 10.19 -14.14 -17.01
C ASN A 192 10.08 -15.63 -16.59
N LYS A 193 8.92 -16.27 -16.81
CA LYS A 193 8.72 -17.71 -16.63
C LYS A 193 9.55 -18.51 -17.65
N GLN A 194 9.56 -18.11 -18.93
CA GLN A 194 10.39 -18.72 -19.98
C GLN A 194 11.89 -18.62 -19.67
N LEU A 195 12.41 -17.41 -19.41
CA LEU A 195 13.81 -17.16 -19.06
C LEU A 195 14.25 -17.93 -17.80
N LYS A 196 13.37 -18.12 -16.82
CA LYS A 196 13.64 -18.96 -15.64
C LYS A 196 13.79 -20.44 -16.00
N GLU A 197 13.01 -20.95 -16.96
CA GLU A 197 13.15 -22.33 -17.43
C GLU A 197 14.42 -22.51 -18.27
N GLU A 198 14.75 -21.56 -19.13
CA GLU A 198 16.04 -21.52 -19.85
C GLU A 198 17.22 -21.49 -18.86
N CYS A 199 17.14 -20.71 -17.78
CA CYS A 199 18.16 -20.67 -16.73
C CYS A 199 18.30 -22.01 -15.96
N LYS A 200 17.20 -22.75 -15.75
CA LYS A 200 17.26 -24.11 -15.19
C LYS A 200 17.93 -25.08 -16.17
N GLN A 201 17.55 -25.03 -17.45
CA GLN A 201 18.13 -25.91 -18.47
C GLN A 201 19.62 -25.66 -18.62
N LEU A 202 20.04 -24.39 -18.80
CA LEU A 202 21.45 -24.01 -18.88
C LEU A 202 22.24 -24.39 -17.62
N LYS A 203 21.59 -24.40 -16.45
CA LYS A 203 22.21 -24.94 -15.24
C LYS A 203 22.32 -26.47 -15.27
N SER A 204 21.29 -27.20 -15.66
CA SER A 204 21.37 -28.66 -15.83
C SER A 204 22.44 -29.07 -16.86
N ASP A 205 22.60 -28.28 -17.92
CA ASP A 205 23.63 -28.47 -18.94
C ASP A 205 25.04 -28.17 -18.40
N LEU A 206 25.17 -27.25 -17.44
CA LEU A 206 26.43 -26.94 -16.75
C LEU A 206 26.79 -28.04 -15.74
N ASP A 207 25.85 -28.39 -14.86
CA ASP A 207 26.01 -29.45 -13.86
C ASP A 207 26.35 -30.79 -14.54
N ALA A 208 25.79 -31.08 -15.73
CA ALA A 208 26.14 -32.23 -16.56
C ALA A 208 27.54 -32.13 -17.21
N LYS A 209 27.98 -30.94 -17.62
CA LYS A 209 29.35 -30.73 -18.14
C LYS A 209 30.39 -30.87 -17.03
N ASP A 210 30.11 -30.36 -15.83
CA ASP A 210 30.99 -30.53 -14.67
C ASP A 210 31.10 -32.01 -14.27
N ALA A 211 30.00 -32.79 -14.35
CA ALA A 211 30.05 -34.25 -14.18
C ALA A 211 30.96 -34.95 -15.21
N ILE A 212 30.90 -34.55 -16.49
CA ILE A 212 31.80 -35.06 -17.55
C ILE A 212 33.26 -34.64 -17.29
N ILE A 213 33.49 -33.42 -16.80
CA ILE A 213 34.83 -32.95 -16.43
C ILE A 213 35.39 -33.79 -15.26
N CYS A 214 34.58 -34.11 -14.25
CA CYS A 214 34.99 -35.01 -13.16
C CYS A 214 35.31 -36.44 -13.66
N GLN A 215 34.53 -36.98 -14.61
CA GLN A 215 34.82 -38.27 -15.25
C GLN A 215 36.17 -38.24 -15.98
N LEU A 216 36.40 -37.23 -16.83
CA LEU A 216 37.65 -37.06 -17.57
C LEU A 216 38.87 -36.82 -16.66
N GLN A 217 38.68 -36.17 -15.51
CA GLN A 217 39.73 -36.02 -14.49
C GLN A 217 40.08 -37.36 -13.83
N GLU A 218 39.10 -38.18 -13.49
CA GLU A 218 39.34 -39.51 -12.89
C GLU A 218 39.92 -40.50 -13.93
N GLU A 219 39.51 -40.43 -15.20
CA GLU A 219 40.13 -41.15 -16.31
C GLU A 219 41.59 -40.72 -16.54
N GLY A 220 41.88 -39.41 -16.55
CA GLY A 220 43.23 -38.87 -16.67
C GLY A 220 44.16 -39.29 -15.52
N LYS A 221 43.60 -39.48 -14.33
CA LYS A 221 44.29 -39.90 -13.12
C LYS A 221 44.48 -41.42 -13.04
N ASN A 222 43.54 -42.22 -13.55
CA ASN A 222 43.67 -43.67 -13.69
C ASN A 222 44.62 -44.05 -14.83
N THR A 223 44.60 -43.33 -15.95
CA THR A 223 45.61 -43.50 -17.01
C THR A 223 47.01 -43.08 -16.52
N LEU A 224 47.13 -42.03 -15.71
CA LEU A 224 48.39 -41.67 -15.06
C LEU A 224 48.87 -42.71 -14.04
N SER A 225 47.98 -43.32 -13.23
CA SER A 225 48.39 -44.39 -12.30
C SER A 225 48.82 -45.65 -13.05
N SER A 226 48.13 -46.02 -14.13
CA SER A 226 48.53 -47.11 -15.02
C SER A 226 49.87 -46.84 -15.72
N LEU A 227 50.10 -45.62 -16.21
CA LEU A 227 51.36 -45.23 -16.85
C LEU A 227 52.54 -45.28 -15.86
N ASN A 228 52.32 -44.90 -14.59
CA ASN A 228 53.33 -45.05 -13.54
C ASN A 228 53.61 -46.54 -13.25
N LYS A 229 52.58 -47.39 -13.20
CA LYS A 229 52.74 -48.85 -13.02
C LYS A 229 53.59 -49.46 -14.13
N GLU A 230 53.25 -49.19 -15.39
CA GLU A 230 54.05 -49.59 -16.57
C GLU A 230 55.49 -49.05 -16.50
N HIS A 231 55.71 -47.83 -15.98
CA HIS A 231 57.07 -47.27 -15.83
C HIS A 231 57.90 -47.97 -14.75
N GLU A 232 57.33 -48.31 -13.60
CA GLU A 232 58.02 -49.06 -12.55
C GLU A 232 58.30 -50.50 -13.00
N GLU A 233 57.36 -51.16 -13.68
CA GLU A 233 57.56 -52.49 -14.28
C GLU A 233 58.63 -52.44 -15.39
N ASN A 234 58.65 -51.41 -16.24
CA ASN A 234 59.73 -51.21 -17.23
C ASN A 234 61.09 -50.96 -16.57
N ALA A 235 61.14 -50.30 -15.40
CA ALA A 235 62.36 -50.11 -14.63
C ALA A 235 62.86 -51.42 -14.01
N GLN A 236 61.96 -52.23 -13.45
CA GLN A 236 62.27 -53.58 -12.94
C GLN A 236 62.83 -54.47 -14.04
N LEU A 237 62.14 -54.58 -15.18
CA LEU A 237 62.60 -55.33 -16.36
C LEU A 237 63.95 -54.83 -16.89
N ARG A 238 64.26 -53.53 -16.80
CA ARG A 238 65.60 -53.01 -17.13
C ARG A 238 66.68 -53.48 -16.15
N THR A 239 66.37 -53.57 -14.86
CA THR A 239 67.32 -54.11 -13.86
C THR A 239 67.52 -55.62 -14.01
N GLU A 240 66.48 -56.37 -14.37
CA GLU A 240 66.58 -57.79 -14.71
C GLU A 240 67.37 -58.02 -16.01
N LEU A 241 67.13 -57.22 -17.05
CA LEU A 241 67.93 -57.27 -18.28
C LEU A 241 69.39 -56.87 -18.04
N ALA A 242 69.69 -56.02 -17.05
CA ALA A 242 71.06 -55.69 -16.66
C ALA A 242 71.74 -56.87 -15.93
N SER A 243 71.07 -57.51 -14.97
CA SER A 243 71.63 -58.68 -14.26
C SER A 243 71.74 -59.92 -15.15
N LEU A 244 70.81 -60.11 -16.09
CA LEU A 244 70.88 -61.14 -17.13
C LEU A 244 72.03 -60.88 -18.10
N ARG A 245 72.35 -59.63 -18.44
CA ARG A 245 73.55 -59.28 -19.22
C ARG A 245 74.82 -59.56 -18.43
N GLU A 246 74.90 -59.15 -17.17
CA GLU A 246 76.07 -59.47 -16.32
C GLU A 246 76.27 -60.98 -16.17
N MET A 247 75.19 -61.75 -16.02
CA MET A 247 75.26 -63.22 -16.02
C MET A 247 75.68 -63.79 -17.39
N ALA A 248 75.20 -63.23 -18.50
CA ALA A 248 75.63 -63.63 -19.84
C ALA A 248 77.12 -63.31 -20.10
N GLU A 249 77.62 -62.16 -19.65
CA GLU A 249 79.03 -61.76 -19.72
C GLU A 249 79.91 -62.69 -18.87
N ARG A 250 79.47 -63.04 -17.65
CA ARG A 250 80.14 -64.06 -16.80
C ARG A 250 80.15 -65.45 -17.46
N VAL A 251 79.04 -65.87 -18.08
CA VAL A 251 78.95 -67.15 -18.81
C VAL A 251 79.83 -67.12 -20.06
N GLN A 252 79.90 -66.00 -20.79
CA GLN A 252 80.80 -65.83 -21.93
C GLN A 252 82.27 -65.95 -21.49
N ALA A 253 82.69 -65.25 -20.43
CA ALA A 253 84.05 -65.34 -19.89
C ALA A 253 84.41 -66.77 -19.45
N LEU A 254 83.49 -67.49 -18.80
CA LEU A 254 83.66 -68.90 -18.45
C LEU A 254 83.73 -69.81 -19.70
N ASN A 255 82.99 -69.51 -20.76
CA ASN A 255 83.01 -70.26 -22.00
C ASN A 255 84.28 -69.97 -22.83
N GLU A 256 84.81 -68.75 -22.79
CA GLU A 256 86.11 -68.38 -23.35
C GLU A 256 87.25 -69.11 -22.61
N GLN A 257 87.19 -69.17 -21.27
CA GLN A 257 88.11 -69.95 -20.44
C GLN A 257 88.00 -71.47 -20.70
N LEU A 258 86.79 -72.01 -20.87
CA LEU A 258 86.60 -73.41 -21.24
C LEU A 258 87.14 -73.68 -22.64
N ASN A 259 86.92 -72.78 -23.60
CA ASN A 259 87.43 -72.92 -24.95
C ASN A 259 88.96 -72.85 -24.99
N SER A 260 89.61 -72.00 -24.18
CA SER A 260 91.09 -72.01 -24.08
C SER A 260 91.59 -73.34 -23.52
N GLN A 261 90.97 -73.87 -22.45
CA GLN A 261 91.28 -75.21 -21.93
C GLN A 261 91.04 -76.31 -22.98
N CYS A 262 89.98 -76.23 -23.79
CA CYS A 262 89.74 -77.15 -24.90
C CYS A 262 90.81 -77.04 -25.99
N THR A 263 91.38 -75.85 -26.26
CA THR A 263 92.52 -75.72 -27.19
C THR A 263 93.83 -76.26 -26.62
N GLU A 264 94.09 -76.09 -25.32
CA GLU A 264 95.26 -76.64 -24.62
C GLU A 264 95.21 -78.18 -24.55
N LEU A 265 94.05 -78.73 -24.19
CA LEU A 265 93.78 -80.17 -24.21
C LEU A 265 93.79 -80.70 -25.65
N GLY A 266 93.27 -79.95 -26.62
CA GLY A 266 93.29 -80.30 -28.04
C GLY A 266 94.71 -80.40 -28.60
N ALA A 267 95.58 -79.43 -28.29
CA ALA A 267 97.00 -79.47 -28.64
C ALA A 267 97.74 -80.63 -27.95
N SER A 268 97.42 -80.88 -26.68
CA SER A 268 97.96 -82.02 -25.92
C SER A 268 97.52 -83.37 -26.51
N LEU A 269 96.28 -83.47 -26.95
CA LEU A 269 95.71 -84.67 -27.58
C LEU A 269 96.22 -84.85 -29.01
N GLN A 270 96.47 -83.79 -29.77
CA GLN A 270 97.18 -83.86 -31.06
C GLN A 270 98.61 -84.39 -30.88
N LYS A 271 99.34 -83.92 -29.87
CA LYS A 271 100.67 -84.45 -29.52
C LYS A 271 100.59 -85.96 -29.20
N ILE A 272 99.70 -86.37 -28.31
CA ILE A 272 99.48 -87.79 -27.97
C ILE A 272 99.06 -88.58 -29.21
N THR A 273 98.27 -88.00 -30.13
CA THR A 273 97.86 -88.65 -31.38
C THR A 273 99.03 -88.85 -32.34
N LEU A 274 99.99 -87.92 -32.41
CA LEU A 274 101.23 -88.10 -33.17
C LEU A 274 102.11 -89.21 -32.57
N ASP A 275 102.28 -89.21 -31.24
CA ASP A 275 103.02 -90.26 -30.53
C ASP A 275 102.35 -91.65 -30.70
N ASN A 276 101.01 -91.69 -30.70
CA ASN A 276 100.24 -92.93 -30.88
C ASN A 276 100.18 -93.39 -32.36
N ALA A 277 100.15 -92.46 -33.32
CA ALA A 277 100.27 -92.79 -34.74
C ALA A 277 101.64 -93.42 -35.06
N LYS A 278 102.70 -92.96 -34.40
CA LYS A 278 104.03 -93.59 -34.45
C LYS A 278 103.99 -95.03 -33.91
N LEU A 279 103.39 -95.25 -32.73
CA LEU A 279 103.18 -96.60 -32.17
C LEU A 279 102.31 -97.51 -33.05
N ILE A 280 101.38 -96.95 -33.82
CA ILE A 280 100.57 -97.70 -34.80
C ILE A 280 101.40 -98.11 -36.03
N ILE A 281 102.30 -97.24 -36.51
CA ILE A 281 103.25 -97.60 -37.59
C ILE A 281 104.18 -98.72 -37.13
N ASP A 282 104.73 -98.62 -35.91
CA ASP A 282 105.57 -99.65 -35.31
C ASP A 282 104.79 -100.98 -35.15
N HIS A 283 103.52 -100.95 -34.73
CA HIS A 283 102.65 -102.14 -34.73
C HIS A 283 102.32 -102.68 -36.12
N GLN A 284 102.10 -101.84 -37.13
CA GLN A 284 101.74 -102.28 -38.47
C GLN A 284 102.90 -102.95 -39.22
N THR A 285 104.15 -102.63 -38.88
CA THR A 285 105.30 -103.40 -39.37
C THR A 285 105.36 -104.81 -38.76
N ILE A 286 104.96 -104.97 -37.49
CA ILE A 286 104.86 -106.29 -36.83
C ILE A 286 103.67 -107.09 -37.40
N LEU A 287 102.47 -106.50 -37.45
CA LEU A 287 101.25 -107.16 -37.91
C LEU A 287 101.29 -107.63 -39.37
N LYS A 288 102.06 -106.98 -40.25
CA LYS A 288 102.24 -107.47 -41.62
C LYS A 288 102.97 -108.82 -41.68
N ALA A 289 103.94 -109.05 -40.81
CA ALA A 289 104.63 -110.34 -40.72
C ALA A 289 103.71 -111.47 -40.22
N GLU A 290 102.70 -111.15 -39.40
CA GLU A 290 101.66 -112.10 -38.99
C GLU A 290 100.61 -112.34 -40.08
N GLN A 291 100.23 -111.31 -40.86
CA GLN A 291 99.22 -111.44 -41.91
C GLN A 291 99.67 -112.33 -43.08
N GLU A 292 100.94 -112.26 -43.49
CA GLU A 292 101.50 -113.18 -44.49
C GLU A 292 101.38 -114.65 -44.02
N GLN A 293 101.49 -114.89 -42.73
CA GLN A 293 101.33 -116.21 -42.10
C GLN A 293 99.87 -116.69 -42.04
N MET A 294 98.88 -115.78 -42.11
CA MET A 294 97.45 -116.12 -42.03
C MET A 294 96.79 -116.30 -43.40
N ILE A 295 97.23 -115.56 -44.44
CA ILE A 295 96.73 -115.74 -45.83
C ILE A 295 96.86 -117.21 -46.26
N GLN A 296 97.95 -117.87 -45.87
CA GLN A 296 98.23 -119.27 -46.17
C GLN A 296 97.20 -120.26 -45.59
N LYS A 297 96.44 -119.88 -44.56
CA LYS A 297 95.40 -120.72 -43.92
C LYS A 297 93.99 -120.51 -44.47
N LEU A 298 93.69 -119.35 -45.07
CA LEU A 298 92.36 -119.09 -45.63
C LEU A 298 92.11 -119.82 -46.94
N HIS A 299 93.16 -120.05 -47.74
CA HIS A 299 93.10 -120.83 -48.98
C HIS A 299 92.56 -122.25 -48.78
N GLU A 300 92.73 -122.83 -47.58
CA GLU A 300 92.24 -124.17 -47.23
C GLU A 300 90.72 -124.22 -47.00
N GLN A 301 90.04 -123.08 -46.75
CA GLN A 301 88.62 -123.05 -46.39
C GLN A 301 87.67 -122.86 -47.57
N ASP A 302 88.04 -122.14 -48.63
CA ASP A 302 87.16 -121.89 -49.78
C ASP A 302 86.71 -123.19 -50.47
N ILE A 303 87.58 -124.22 -50.48
CA ILE A 303 87.30 -125.55 -51.04
C ILE A 303 86.08 -126.23 -50.38
N LEU A 304 85.77 -125.89 -49.12
CA LEU A 304 84.64 -126.46 -48.38
C LEU A 304 83.30 -125.77 -48.69
N LEU A 305 83.29 -124.53 -49.19
CA LEU A 305 82.06 -123.74 -49.35
C LEU A 305 81.29 -124.09 -50.64
N ASP A 306 81.97 -124.44 -51.73
CA ASP A 306 81.29 -124.79 -52.99
C ASP A 306 80.53 -126.12 -52.91
N ALA A 307 80.93 -127.04 -52.02
CA ALA A 307 80.21 -128.28 -51.77
C ALA A 307 78.79 -128.05 -51.22
N ALA A 308 78.60 -127.03 -50.38
CA ALA A 308 77.30 -126.73 -49.76
C ALA A 308 76.26 -126.19 -50.77
N ARG A 309 76.72 -125.46 -51.80
CA ARG A 309 75.86 -124.78 -52.78
C ARG A 309 75.03 -125.74 -53.63
N ALA A 310 75.55 -126.94 -53.91
CA ALA A 310 74.86 -127.95 -54.71
C ALA A 310 73.56 -128.47 -54.05
N SER A 311 73.51 -128.55 -52.72
CA SER A 311 72.41 -129.16 -51.96
C SER A 311 71.09 -128.37 -52.05
N ILE A 312 71.18 -127.04 -52.11
CA ILE A 312 70.00 -126.14 -52.07
C ILE A 312 69.15 -126.29 -53.36
N THR A 313 69.77 -126.66 -54.47
CA THR A 313 69.11 -126.80 -55.78
C THR A 313 68.06 -127.91 -55.86
N ALA A 314 68.07 -128.88 -54.94
CA ALA A 314 67.21 -130.07 -55.02
C ALA A 314 65.80 -129.86 -54.45
N GLU A 315 65.65 -129.07 -53.37
CA GLU A 315 64.38 -128.97 -52.63
C GLU A 315 63.32 -128.14 -53.38
N LEU A 316 63.77 -127.16 -54.16
CA LEU A 316 62.93 -126.24 -54.95
C LEU A 316 62.05 -126.96 -55.99
N GLN A 317 62.43 -128.17 -56.40
CA GLN A 317 61.72 -128.96 -57.41
C GLN A 317 60.42 -129.61 -56.85
N ASN A 318 60.37 -129.94 -55.56
CA ASN A 318 59.24 -130.67 -54.95
C ASN A 318 58.01 -129.76 -54.73
N ALA A 319 58.21 -128.52 -54.28
CA ALA A 319 57.13 -127.59 -53.94
C ALA A 319 56.22 -127.20 -55.12
N TYR A 320 56.65 -127.47 -56.36
CA TYR A 320 55.88 -127.12 -57.57
C TYR A 320 54.66 -128.03 -57.80
N SER A 321 54.62 -129.22 -57.20
CA SER A 321 53.60 -130.25 -57.46
C SER A 321 52.33 -130.09 -56.61
N GLU A 322 52.45 -129.78 -55.32
CA GLU A 322 51.31 -129.68 -54.39
C GLU A 322 50.33 -128.55 -54.77
N ARG A 323 50.84 -127.49 -55.41
CA ARG A 323 50.06 -126.29 -55.78
C ARG A 323 48.88 -126.57 -56.73
N GLN A 324 48.92 -127.66 -57.50
CA GLN A 324 47.83 -127.99 -58.45
C GLN A 324 46.58 -128.59 -57.80
N GLN A 325 46.64 -129.08 -56.55
CA GLN A 325 45.53 -129.83 -55.97
C GLN A 325 44.43 -128.94 -55.36
N LEU A 326 44.81 -127.78 -54.80
CA LEU A 326 43.91 -126.89 -54.03
C LEU A 326 42.95 -126.04 -54.89
N GLU A 327 43.20 -125.91 -56.20
CA GLU A 327 42.44 -125.01 -57.08
C GLU A 327 40.99 -125.48 -57.38
N LYS A 328 40.60 -126.68 -56.92
CA LYS A 328 39.25 -127.24 -57.09
C LYS A 328 38.25 -126.86 -56.00
N GLU A 329 38.67 -126.71 -54.74
CA GLU A 329 37.74 -126.63 -53.61
C GLU A 329 37.12 -125.24 -53.42
N LEU A 330 37.77 -124.19 -53.95
CA LEU A 330 37.35 -122.78 -53.86
C LEU A 330 35.93 -122.50 -54.40
N LYS A 331 35.38 -123.38 -55.24
CA LYS A 331 34.08 -123.19 -55.92
C LYS A 331 32.86 -123.60 -55.09
N SER A 332 33.03 -124.26 -53.93
CA SER A 332 31.90 -124.88 -53.21
C SER A 332 31.17 -124.00 -52.19
N VAL A 333 31.78 -122.91 -51.70
CA VAL A 333 31.31 -122.19 -50.49
C VAL A 333 30.50 -120.91 -50.82
N HIS A 334 30.59 -120.40 -52.04
CA HIS A 334 30.05 -119.08 -52.41
C HIS A 334 28.51 -118.99 -52.45
N THR A 335 27.78 -120.12 -52.40
CA THR A 335 26.34 -120.20 -52.71
C THR A 335 25.40 -120.29 -51.51
N GLN A 336 25.88 -120.30 -50.26
CA GLN A 336 25.03 -120.56 -49.08
C GLN A 336 24.72 -119.35 -48.18
N TYR A 337 25.34 -118.18 -48.39
CA TYR A 337 25.20 -117.03 -47.47
C TYR A 337 24.02 -116.09 -47.79
N THR A 338 23.48 -116.11 -49.01
CA THR A 338 22.62 -115.04 -49.54
C THR A 338 21.16 -115.02 -49.06
N ASP A 339 20.62 -116.11 -48.50
CA ASP A 339 19.16 -116.24 -48.29
C ASP A 339 18.61 -115.70 -46.95
N CYS A 340 19.44 -115.57 -45.90
CA CYS A 340 18.90 -115.59 -44.53
C CYS A 340 18.48 -114.21 -43.94
N LYS A 341 18.89 -113.07 -44.51
CA LYS A 341 18.68 -111.74 -43.88
C LYS A 341 17.45 -110.93 -44.37
N ARG A 342 16.49 -111.58 -45.03
CA ARG A 342 15.33 -110.95 -45.71
C ARG A 342 14.03 -110.83 -44.87
N ARG A 343 14.10 -110.87 -43.52
CA ARG A 343 12.91 -111.07 -42.65
C ARG A 343 12.76 -110.14 -41.43
N ALA A 344 13.10 -108.85 -41.55
CA ALA A 344 13.07 -107.90 -40.42
C ALA A 344 12.30 -106.58 -40.70
N CYS A 345 11.22 -106.64 -41.50
CA CYS A 345 10.44 -105.48 -41.93
C CYS A 345 8.99 -105.49 -41.39
N LEU A 346 8.81 -105.60 -40.06
CA LEU A 346 7.48 -105.72 -39.42
C LEU A 346 7.43 -104.96 -38.07
N ALA A 347 7.50 -103.62 -38.09
CA ALA A 347 7.47 -102.80 -36.87
C ALA A 347 6.81 -101.40 -36.99
N GLU A 348 6.17 -101.06 -38.12
CA GLU A 348 5.70 -99.68 -38.39
C GLU A 348 4.19 -99.43 -38.12
N GLU A 349 3.44 -100.45 -37.67
CA GLU A 349 1.98 -100.52 -37.87
C GLU A 349 1.12 -100.40 -36.59
N LYS A 350 1.48 -99.57 -35.59
CA LYS A 350 0.77 -99.53 -34.28
C LYS A 350 0.46 -98.18 -33.62
N LEU A 351 0.40 -97.06 -34.37
CA LEU A 351 0.01 -95.74 -33.81
C LEU A 351 -1.14 -95.02 -34.53
N ALA A 352 -1.97 -95.75 -35.28
CA ALA A 352 -3.13 -95.18 -36.01
C ALA A 352 -4.41 -94.99 -35.16
N THR A 353 -4.51 -95.58 -33.97
CA THR A 353 -5.78 -95.79 -33.25
C THR A 353 -6.08 -94.70 -32.20
N ARG A 354 -6.24 -93.44 -32.60
CA ARG A 354 -6.62 -92.33 -31.68
C ARG A 354 -7.50 -91.24 -32.32
N LYS A 355 -8.39 -91.60 -33.26
CA LYS A 355 -9.13 -90.60 -34.08
C LYS A 355 -10.67 -90.77 -34.09
N GLU A 356 -11.24 -91.54 -33.18
CA GLU A 356 -12.55 -92.21 -33.39
C GLU A 356 -13.54 -92.06 -32.22
N LEU A 357 -13.47 -90.95 -31.46
CA LEU A 357 -14.25 -90.78 -30.21
C LEU A 357 -14.92 -89.38 -30.07
N GLN A 358 -15.45 -88.81 -31.15
CA GLN A 358 -16.09 -87.46 -31.10
C GLN A 358 -17.41 -87.29 -31.90
N GLU A 359 -18.02 -88.35 -32.44
CA GLU A 359 -19.15 -88.22 -33.40
C GLU A 359 -20.52 -88.76 -32.89
N SER A 360 -20.69 -89.03 -31.58
CA SER A 360 -21.86 -89.79 -31.08
C SER A 360 -23.05 -88.97 -30.54
N THR A 361 -22.99 -87.63 -30.47
CA THR A 361 -23.81 -86.84 -29.52
C THR A 361 -25.02 -86.09 -30.12
N ILE A 362 -25.52 -86.48 -31.30
CA ILE A 362 -26.44 -85.63 -32.11
C ILE A 362 -27.87 -86.22 -32.31
N ALA A 363 -28.14 -87.48 -31.94
CA ALA A 363 -29.26 -88.25 -32.49
C ALA A 363 -30.61 -88.27 -31.72
N GLU A 364 -30.76 -87.64 -30.55
CA GLU A 364 -31.86 -87.97 -29.60
C GLU A 364 -33.10 -87.04 -29.56
N LEU A 365 -33.30 -86.11 -30.51
CA LEU A 365 -34.27 -84.99 -30.33
C LEU A 365 -35.63 -85.03 -31.11
N GLU A 366 -35.93 -86.02 -31.94
CA GLU A 366 -37.01 -85.90 -32.95
C GLU A 366 -38.39 -86.55 -32.65
N TRP A 367 -38.59 -87.29 -31.55
CA TRP A 367 -39.72 -88.26 -31.44
C TRP A 367 -41.07 -87.74 -30.87
N SER A 368 -41.16 -86.53 -30.29
CA SER A 368 -42.15 -86.25 -29.22
C SER A 368 -43.57 -85.75 -29.60
N LEU A 369 -43.89 -85.45 -30.88
CA LEU A 369 -44.93 -84.44 -31.19
C LEU A 369 -46.35 -84.88 -31.62
N GLU A 370 -46.62 -86.16 -31.94
CA GLU A 370 -47.72 -86.49 -32.89
C GLU A 370 -49.10 -86.88 -32.28
N ALA A 371 -49.27 -86.96 -30.95
CA ALA A 371 -50.27 -87.89 -30.36
C ALA A 371 -51.67 -87.36 -29.90
N ALA A 372 -52.06 -86.10 -30.14
CA ALA A 372 -52.96 -85.39 -29.18
C ALA A 372 -54.37 -84.89 -29.64
N ARG A 373 -55.07 -85.47 -30.65
CA ARG A 373 -56.04 -84.68 -31.46
C ARG A 373 -57.52 -85.12 -31.66
N GLU A 374 -58.11 -86.11 -30.95
CA GLU A 374 -59.24 -86.88 -31.55
C GLU A 374 -60.58 -87.13 -30.77
N GLN A 375 -61.02 -86.33 -29.76
CA GLN A 375 -62.03 -86.82 -28.77
C GLN A 375 -63.41 -86.09 -28.55
N GLU A 376 -63.86 -85.12 -29.37
CA GLU A 376 -64.75 -84.04 -28.84
C GLU A 376 -66.32 -84.11 -29.02
N GLU A 377 -66.90 -84.84 -29.97
CA GLU A 377 -68.07 -84.31 -30.73
C GLU A 377 -69.57 -84.51 -30.25
N LYS A 378 -69.93 -85.32 -29.24
CA LYS A 378 -71.21 -86.11 -29.30
C LYS A 378 -72.52 -85.72 -28.56
N LEU A 379 -72.64 -84.69 -27.72
CA LEU A 379 -73.56 -84.71 -26.54
C LEU A 379 -74.90 -83.90 -26.52
N LEU A 380 -75.62 -83.65 -27.64
CA LEU A 380 -76.42 -82.40 -27.76
C LEU A 380 -77.99 -82.30 -27.64
N ARG A 381 -78.84 -83.35 -27.66
CA ARG A 381 -80.16 -83.23 -28.37
C ARG A 381 -81.55 -83.04 -27.67
N GLU A 382 -81.88 -83.49 -26.46
CA GLU A 382 -83.32 -83.77 -26.10
C GLU A 382 -84.17 -82.61 -25.51
N LYS A 383 -84.00 -82.27 -24.22
CA LYS A 383 -84.38 -81.00 -23.54
C LYS A 383 -85.86 -80.53 -23.42
N GLU A 384 -86.64 -80.30 -24.49
CA GLU A 384 -87.45 -79.05 -24.54
C GLU A 384 -88.90 -78.97 -23.98
N LEU A 385 -89.78 -79.97 -24.13
CA LEU A 385 -91.24 -79.71 -24.34
C LEU A 385 -92.09 -79.19 -23.14
N LEU A 386 -91.58 -79.17 -21.90
CA LEU A 386 -92.37 -78.96 -20.65
C LEU A 386 -92.76 -77.49 -20.33
N ALA A 387 -92.97 -76.65 -21.36
CA ALA A 387 -92.87 -75.18 -21.21
C ALA A 387 -94.18 -74.40 -20.93
N LYS A 388 -95.33 -74.79 -21.50
CA LYS A 388 -96.38 -73.81 -21.87
C LYS A 388 -97.43 -73.39 -20.83
N GLU A 389 -97.70 -74.17 -19.78
CA GLU A 389 -98.75 -73.79 -18.80
C GLU A 389 -98.18 -72.96 -17.64
N VAL A 390 -96.91 -73.22 -17.31
CA VAL A 390 -96.03 -72.35 -16.52
C VAL A 390 -96.13 -70.89 -16.97
N GLU A 391 -96.32 -70.65 -18.28
CA GLU A 391 -96.45 -69.36 -18.97
C GLU A 391 -97.63 -68.46 -18.54
N SER A 392 -98.66 -68.99 -17.87
CA SER A 392 -99.83 -68.19 -17.44
C SER A 392 -99.61 -67.54 -16.09
N LEU A 393 -99.34 -68.34 -15.04
CA LEU A 393 -98.96 -67.83 -13.73
C LEU A 393 -97.59 -67.14 -13.78
N ARG A 394 -96.70 -67.54 -14.70
CA ARG A 394 -95.51 -66.74 -15.06
C ARG A 394 -95.87 -65.30 -15.36
N ARG A 395 -96.97 -64.96 -16.05
CA ARG A 395 -97.26 -63.57 -16.47
C ARG A 395 -97.67 -62.67 -15.31
N ALA A 396 -98.52 -63.15 -14.39
CA ALA A 396 -98.85 -62.40 -13.19
C ALA A 396 -97.63 -62.27 -12.25
N LEU A 397 -96.89 -63.38 -12.07
CA LEU A 397 -95.63 -63.39 -11.35
C LEU A 397 -94.58 -62.50 -12.04
N ASP A 398 -94.55 -62.40 -13.36
CA ASP A 398 -93.64 -61.57 -14.14
C ASP A 398 -93.90 -60.10 -13.91
N ILE A 399 -95.17 -59.68 -13.80
CA ILE A 399 -95.49 -58.27 -13.54
C ILE A 399 -95.02 -57.89 -12.14
N SER A 400 -95.39 -58.69 -11.12
CA SER A 400 -94.91 -58.47 -9.75
C SER A 400 -93.39 -58.58 -9.63
N GLN A 401 -92.75 -59.55 -10.31
CA GLN A 401 -91.30 -59.65 -10.39
C GLN A 401 -90.68 -58.49 -11.16
N LYS A 402 -91.29 -57.97 -12.22
CA LYS A 402 -90.77 -56.81 -12.97
C LYS A 402 -90.83 -55.55 -12.13
N ASP A 403 -91.86 -55.38 -11.32
CA ASP A 403 -91.97 -54.21 -10.44
C ASP A 403 -91.08 -54.35 -9.20
N ASN A 404 -90.92 -55.55 -8.61
CA ASN A 404 -89.87 -55.82 -7.62
C ASN A 404 -88.46 -55.68 -8.22
N LYS A 405 -88.22 -56.09 -9.47
CA LYS A 405 -86.94 -55.87 -10.17
C LYS A 405 -86.70 -54.39 -10.44
N LYS A 406 -87.72 -53.60 -10.81
CA LYS A 406 -87.60 -52.12 -10.93
C LYS A 406 -87.27 -51.48 -9.59
N LEU A 407 -87.92 -51.89 -8.50
CA LEU A 407 -87.63 -51.40 -7.15
C LEU A 407 -86.23 -51.80 -6.68
N ALA A 408 -85.84 -53.06 -6.88
CA ALA A 408 -84.49 -53.55 -6.57
C ALA A 408 -83.43 -52.81 -7.39
N LEU A 409 -83.59 -52.67 -8.71
CA LEU A 409 -82.66 -51.93 -9.57
C LEU A 409 -82.62 -50.43 -9.22
N SER A 410 -83.74 -49.82 -8.83
CA SER A 410 -83.80 -48.43 -8.36
C SER A 410 -83.06 -48.25 -7.03
N LEU A 411 -83.20 -49.22 -6.11
CA LEU A 411 -82.53 -49.22 -4.82
C LEU A 411 -81.03 -49.55 -4.94
N GLU A 412 -80.66 -50.50 -5.79
CA GLU A 412 -79.26 -50.77 -6.19
C GLU A 412 -78.64 -49.55 -6.86
N GLN A 413 -79.34 -48.87 -7.77
CA GLN A 413 -78.86 -47.64 -8.40
C GLN A 413 -78.72 -46.50 -7.38
N ALA A 414 -79.63 -46.40 -6.40
CA ALA A 414 -79.52 -45.44 -5.30
C ALA A 414 -78.32 -45.75 -4.38
N LEU A 415 -78.09 -47.02 -4.02
CA LEU A 415 -76.92 -47.45 -3.25
C LEU A 415 -75.60 -47.28 -4.02
N LYS A 416 -75.61 -47.54 -5.33
CA LYS A 416 -74.47 -47.32 -6.24
C LYS A 416 -74.17 -45.83 -6.41
N ASN A 417 -75.21 -44.99 -6.51
CA ASN A 417 -75.05 -43.54 -6.51
C ASN A 417 -74.50 -43.04 -5.16
N ASN A 418 -75.04 -43.53 -4.04
CA ASN A 418 -74.60 -43.13 -2.70
C ASN A 418 -73.14 -43.54 -2.44
N SER A 419 -72.76 -44.78 -2.72
CA SER A 419 -71.36 -45.25 -2.61
C SER A 419 -70.41 -44.53 -3.59
N SER A 420 -70.87 -44.18 -4.79
CA SER A 420 -70.10 -43.33 -5.72
C SER A 420 -69.89 -41.92 -5.16
N LEU A 421 -70.94 -41.28 -4.63
CA LEU A 421 -70.85 -39.97 -3.98
C LEU A 421 -69.99 -40.00 -2.71
N GLN A 422 -70.06 -41.07 -1.92
CA GLN A 422 -69.21 -41.28 -0.74
C GLN A 422 -67.74 -41.47 -1.13
N SER A 423 -67.45 -42.19 -2.22
CA SER A 423 -66.10 -42.29 -2.80
C SER A 423 -65.59 -40.96 -3.35
N GLN A 424 -66.46 -40.17 -3.98
CA GLN A 424 -66.13 -38.81 -4.44
C GLN A 424 -65.87 -37.86 -3.26
N LEU A 425 -66.69 -37.92 -2.21
CA LEU A 425 -66.52 -37.14 -0.98
C LEU A 425 -65.19 -37.47 -0.28
N SER A 426 -64.84 -38.75 -0.14
CA SER A 426 -63.52 -39.17 0.35
C SER A 426 -62.42 -38.55 -0.50
N LYS A 427 -62.46 -38.73 -1.82
CA LYS A 427 -61.44 -38.17 -2.74
C LYS A 427 -61.31 -36.65 -2.65
N VAL A 428 -62.41 -35.93 -2.46
CA VAL A 428 -62.39 -34.47 -2.27
C VAL A 428 -61.81 -34.11 -0.90
N GLN A 429 -62.12 -34.86 0.16
CA GLN A 429 -61.51 -34.68 1.48
C GLN A 429 -60.00 -34.98 1.46
N ASP A 430 -59.59 -36.08 0.82
CA ASP A 430 -58.19 -36.46 0.67
C ASP A 430 -57.40 -35.41 -0.14
N GLN A 431 -58.02 -34.85 -1.20
CA GLN A 431 -57.47 -33.74 -1.97
C GLN A 431 -57.43 -32.41 -1.20
N LEU A 432 -58.40 -32.16 -0.32
CA LEU A 432 -58.40 -30.98 0.56
C LEU A 432 -57.28 -31.09 1.60
N ASN A 433 -57.22 -32.19 2.35
CA ASN A 433 -56.16 -32.49 3.32
C ASN A 433 -54.77 -32.41 2.65
N SER A 434 -54.61 -32.95 1.45
CA SER A 434 -53.36 -32.88 0.67
C SER A 434 -52.99 -31.45 0.27
N LYS A 435 -53.95 -30.60 -0.06
CA LYS A 435 -53.72 -29.17 -0.36
C LYS A 435 -53.42 -28.36 0.90
N GLU A 436 -54.04 -28.66 2.02
CA GLU A 436 -53.76 -28.03 3.31
C GLU A 436 -52.32 -28.32 3.76
N ILE A 437 -51.87 -29.58 3.67
CA ILE A 437 -50.48 -29.98 3.93
C ILE A 437 -49.51 -29.26 2.98
N LEU A 438 -49.84 -29.17 1.68
CA LEU A 438 -49.02 -28.44 0.71
C LEU A 438 -48.96 -26.93 1.00
N GLN A 439 -50.07 -26.33 1.44
CA GLN A 439 -50.11 -24.92 1.85
C GLN A 439 -49.23 -24.67 3.08
N GLN A 440 -49.36 -25.49 4.12
CA GLN A 440 -48.52 -25.42 5.33
C GLN A 440 -47.03 -25.55 4.99
N HIS A 441 -46.67 -26.47 4.08
CA HIS A 441 -45.30 -26.61 3.60
C HIS A 441 -44.81 -25.37 2.82
N LEU A 442 -45.66 -24.77 1.98
CA LEU A 442 -45.31 -23.56 1.24
C LEU A 442 -45.19 -22.32 2.15
N GLU A 443 -45.97 -22.26 3.22
CA GLU A 443 -45.88 -21.23 4.26
C GLU A 443 -44.58 -21.40 5.07
N ALA A 444 -44.27 -22.61 5.55
CA ALA A 444 -43.00 -22.90 6.23
C ALA A 444 -41.76 -22.59 5.35
N CYS A 445 -41.79 -22.93 4.06
CA CYS A 445 -40.71 -22.55 3.13
C CYS A 445 -40.58 -21.03 2.95
N ARG A 446 -41.69 -20.28 2.93
CA ARG A 446 -41.67 -18.81 2.86
C ARG A 446 -41.08 -18.21 4.14
N GLU A 447 -41.44 -18.74 5.31
CA GLU A 447 -40.87 -18.32 6.60
C GLU A 447 -39.37 -18.61 6.68
N GLN A 448 -38.92 -19.80 6.26
CA GLN A 448 -37.48 -20.11 6.20
C GLN A 448 -36.74 -19.13 5.28
N VAL A 449 -37.24 -18.89 4.06
CA VAL A 449 -36.60 -17.95 3.11
C VAL A 449 -36.58 -16.52 3.65
N ALA A 450 -37.63 -16.10 4.37
CA ALA A 450 -37.68 -14.80 5.03
C ALA A 450 -36.67 -14.68 6.18
N GLU A 451 -36.52 -15.70 7.03
CA GLU A 451 -35.53 -15.67 8.11
C GLU A 451 -34.11 -15.79 7.57
N GLU A 452 -33.86 -16.60 6.53
CA GLU A 452 -32.59 -16.64 5.82
C GLU A 452 -32.22 -15.28 5.21
N ALA A 453 -33.16 -14.59 4.57
CA ALA A 453 -32.94 -13.24 4.03
C ALA A 453 -32.64 -12.23 5.16
N LYS A 454 -33.33 -12.35 6.30
CA LYS A 454 -33.13 -11.54 7.51
C LYS A 454 -31.78 -11.81 8.20
N ILE A 455 -31.29 -13.05 8.18
CA ILE A 455 -29.93 -13.41 8.64
C ILE A 455 -28.88 -12.85 7.67
N LYS A 456 -29.06 -13.05 6.35
CA LYS A 456 -28.15 -12.49 5.32
C LYS A 456 -28.07 -10.95 5.43
N ALA A 457 -29.20 -10.28 5.62
CA ALA A 457 -29.25 -8.83 5.83
C ALA A 457 -28.51 -8.36 7.09
N LYS A 458 -28.64 -9.09 8.23
CA LYS A 458 -27.86 -8.81 9.45
C LYS A 458 -26.36 -8.96 9.20
N LEU A 459 -25.93 -10.07 8.59
CA LEU A 459 -24.52 -10.33 8.28
C LEU A 459 -23.91 -9.25 7.36
N PHE A 460 -24.66 -8.79 6.35
CA PHE A 460 -24.23 -7.66 5.51
C PHE A 460 -24.15 -6.35 6.30
N SER A 461 -25.10 -6.07 7.21
CA SER A 461 -25.07 -4.89 8.08
C SER A 461 -23.87 -4.91 9.04
N GLU A 462 -23.58 -6.07 9.65
CA GLU A 462 -22.43 -6.27 10.54
C GLU A 462 -21.10 -6.15 9.79
N HIS A 463 -21.01 -6.69 8.57
CA HIS A 463 -19.84 -6.54 7.70
C HIS A 463 -19.61 -5.08 7.29
N LEU A 464 -20.66 -4.36 6.87
CA LEU A 464 -20.60 -2.94 6.55
C LEU A 464 -20.22 -2.08 7.76
N GLU A 465 -20.71 -2.42 8.97
CA GLU A 465 -20.28 -1.77 10.21
C GLU A 465 -18.81 -2.04 10.55
N SER A 466 -18.35 -3.28 10.37
CA SER A 466 -16.95 -3.66 10.58
C SER A 466 -16.02 -2.88 9.64
N LEU A 467 -16.33 -2.87 8.35
CA LEU A 467 -15.57 -2.14 7.33
C LEU A 467 -15.59 -0.62 7.57
N LYS A 468 -16.74 -0.07 8.02
CA LYS A 468 -16.87 1.33 8.43
C LYS A 468 -16.02 1.66 9.67
N LYS A 469 -15.89 0.75 10.63
CA LYS A 469 -15.00 0.88 11.80
C LYS A 469 -13.53 0.80 11.37
N GLN A 470 -13.17 -0.12 10.47
CA GLN A 470 -11.84 -0.22 9.88
C GLN A 470 -11.43 1.08 9.17
N PHE A 471 -12.21 1.58 8.21
CA PHE A 471 -11.93 2.84 7.52
C PHE A 471 -11.83 4.04 8.47
N GLN A 472 -12.58 4.06 9.58
CA GLN A 472 -12.44 5.10 10.61
C GLN A 472 -11.12 5.00 11.37
N LEU A 473 -10.66 3.79 11.70
CA LEU A 473 -9.38 3.54 12.36
C LEU A 473 -8.19 3.86 11.42
N GLU A 474 -8.25 3.42 10.16
CA GLU A 474 -7.25 3.74 9.13
C GLU A 474 -7.16 5.25 8.89
N ARG A 475 -8.30 5.94 8.72
CA ARG A 475 -8.33 7.40 8.56
C ARG A 475 -7.82 8.12 9.81
N ALA A 476 -8.03 7.57 11.00
CA ALA A 476 -7.49 8.12 12.25
C ALA A 476 -5.97 7.88 12.38
N ALA A 477 -5.48 6.71 11.94
CA ALA A 477 -4.06 6.38 11.90
C ALA A 477 -3.31 7.24 10.87
N ALA A 478 -3.84 7.37 9.65
CA ALA A 478 -3.29 8.23 8.60
C ALA A 478 -3.24 9.71 9.04
N ARG A 479 -4.30 10.22 9.69
CA ARG A 479 -4.29 11.56 10.30
C ARG A 479 -3.21 11.72 11.38
N LYS A 480 -2.99 10.70 12.23
CA LYS A 480 -1.90 10.71 13.22
C LYS A 480 -0.51 10.62 12.57
N GLY A 481 -0.37 9.93 11.44
CA GLY A 481 0.84 9.93 10.61
C GLY A 481 1.15 11.34 10.10
N VAL A 482 0.27 11.89 9.27
CA VAL A 482 0.41 13.25 8.70
C VAL A 482 0.63 14.31 9.79
N GLN A 483 0.00 14.17 10.98
CA GLN A 483 0.22 15.10 12.09
C GLN A 483 1.62 14.99 12.73
N LYS A 484 2.25 13.81 12.74
CA LYS A 484 3.66 13.64 13.09
C LYS A 484 4.56 14.21 12.00
N ASP A 485 4.33 13.85 10.75
CA ASP A 485 5.14 14.28 9.60
C ASP A 485 5.18 15.83 9.52
N LEU A 486 4.03 16.49 9.72
CA LEU A 486 3.93 17.96 9.81
C LEU A 486 4.67 18.54 11.02
N ALA A 487 4.73 17.83 12.16
CA ALA A 487 5.48 18.27 13.33
C ALA A 487 7.00 18.12 13.12
N GLU A 488 7.43 17.03 12.50
CA GLU A 488 8.84 16.76 12.17
C GLU A 488 9.35 17.74 11.10
N LEU A 489 8.58 17.97 10.02
CA LEU A 489 8.88 19.01 9.03
C LEU A 489 8.93 20.41 9.64
N ARG A 490 8.05 20.74 10.60
CA ARG A 490 8.06 22.03 11.30
C ARG A 490 9.30 22.18 12.19
N ASN A 491 9.72 21.10 12.86
CA ASN A 491 10.96 21.09 13.64
C ASN A 491 12.20 21.24 12.74
N ALA A 492 12.26 20.52 11.62
CA ALA A 492 13.34 20.66 10.64
C ALA A 492 13.39 22.07 10.02
N LEU A 493 12.25 22.69 9.74
CA LEU A 493 12.17 24.08 9.27
C LEU A 493 12.67 25.07 10.33
N ASN A 494 12.29 24.89 11.59
CA ASN A 494 12.77 25.71 12.71
C ASN A 494 14.29 25.57 12.88
N GLU A 495 14.83 24.35 12.82
CA GLU A 495 16.27 24.08 12.93
C GLU A 495 17.05 24.67 11.75
N ALA A 496 16.56 24.50 10.51
CA ALA A 496 17.12 25.11 9.31
C ALA A 496 17.08 26.65 9.39
N THR A 497 16.04 27.22 9.97
CA THR A 497 15.92 28.67 10.21
C THR A 497 16.93 29.16 11.25
N SER A 498 17.15 28.42 12.35
CA SER A 498 18.20 28.73 13.33
C SER A 498 19.59 28.68 12.69
N LYS A 499 19.91 27.59 11.98
CA LYS A 499 21.18 27.43 11.25
C LYS A 499 21.38 28.53 10.20
N SER A 500 20.33 28.93 9.49
CA SER A 500 20.38 30.07 8.56
C SER A 500 20.68 31.40 9.26
N ALA A 501 20.09 31.63 10.45
CA ALA A 501 20.38 32.80 11.28
C ALA A 501 21.79 32.76 11.92
N GLU A 502 22.32 31.57 12.21
CA GLU A 502 23.70 31.35 12.66
C GLU A 502 24.71 31.62 11.54
N PHE A 503 24.51 31.01 10.36
CA PHE A 503 25.33 31.29 9.17
C PHE A 503 25.25 32.76 8.75
N SER A 504 24.08 33.40 8.87
CA SER A 504 23.93 34.84 8.61
C SER A 504 24.72 35.71 9.59
N ARG A 505 24.80 35.33 10.87
CA ARG A 505 25.67 36.00 11.85
C ARG A 505 27.15 35.78 11.53
N ALA A 506 27.57 34.53 11.33
CA ALA A 506 28.95 34.20 10.98
C ALA A 506 29.41 34.88 9.67
N ASN A 507 28.54 35.02 8.67
CA ASN A 507 28.82 35.72 7.41
C ASN A 507 28.99 37.23 7.63
N ARG A 508 28.20 37.85 8.52
CA ARG A 508 28.40 39.26 8.95
C ARG A 508 29.74 39.44 9.68
N GLU A 509 30.08 38.55 10.61
CA GLU A 509 31.36 38.57 11.33
C GLU A 509 32.56 38.37 10.41
N LEU A 510 32.48 37.45 9.44
CA LEU A 510 33.51 37.25 8.43
C LEU A 510 33.66 38.47 7.52
N ARG A 511 32.56 39.11 7.10
CA ARG A 511 32.60 40.37 6.33
C ARG A 511 33.22 41.50 7.15
N GLN A 512 32.92 41.59 8.44
CA GLN A 512 33.58 42.55 9.34
C GLN A 512 35.08 42.28 9.44
N LYS A 513 35.49 41.03 9.70
CA LYS A 513 36.92 40.62 9.74
C LYS A 513 37.63 40.91 8.42
N VAL A 514 36.99 40.68 7.27
CA VAL A 514 37.53 41.02 5.95
C VAL A 514 37.66 42.55 5.76
N ALA A 515 36.71 43.34 6.25
CA ALA A 515 36.81 44.81 6.21
C ALA A 515 37.90 45.35 7.17
N GLU A 516 38.09 44.72 8.33
CA GLU A 516 39.16 45.02 9.28
C GLU A 516 40.53 44.65 8.71
N LEU A 517 40.66 43.47 8.10
CA LEU A 517 41.86 43.05 7.36
C LEU A 517 42.10 43.94 6.13
N GLY A 518 41.07 44.40 5.44
CA GLY A 518 41.20 45.40 4.37
C GLY A 518 41.77 46.73 4.87
N LYS A 519 41.35 47.18 6.07
CA LYS A 519 41.95 48.35 6.74
C LYS A 519 43.39 48.10 7.17
N THR A 520 43.74 46.94 7.74
CA THR A 520 45.12 46.64 8.13
C THR A 520 46.04 46.50 6.92
N VAL A 521 45.59 45.85 5.84
CA VAL A 521 46.31 45.76 4.57
C VAL A 521 46.49 47.15 3.93
N SER A 522 45.47 48.00 3.93
CA SER A 522 45.62 49.39 3.44
C SER A 522 46.63 50.19 4.28
N ASN A 523 46.54 50.10 5.61
CA ASN A 523 47.52 50.71 6.53
C ASN A 523 48.93 50.14 6.33
N GLN A 524 49.06 48.83 6.07
CA GLN A 524 50.34 48.19 5.71
C GLN A 524 50.84 48.64 4.35
N GLN A 525 49.99 48.83 3.34
CA GLN A 525 50.40 49.39 2.04
C GLN A 525 50.90 50.84 2.17
N VAL A 526 50.27 51.66 3.02
CA VAL A 526 50.76 53.02 3.33
C VAL A 526 52.11 52.96 4.05
N LYS A 527 52.27 52.08 5.04
CA LYS A 527 53.56 51.84 5.73
C LYS A 527 54.63 51.29 4.78
N LEU A 528 54.29 50.38 3.88
CA LEU A 528 55.21 49.85 2.87
C LEU A 528 55.56 50.88 1.80
N LYS A 529 54.67 51.81 1.46
CA LYS A 529 54.99 52.96 0.58
C LYS A 529 55.94 53.94 1.28
N SER A 530 55.74 54.25 2.57
CA SER A 530 56.67 55.13 3.31
C SER A 530 58.00 54.43 3.62
N GLN A 531 57.99 53.15 3.99
CA GLN A 531 59.20 52.34 4.14
C GLN A 531 59.94 52.17 2.80
N LYS A 532 59.25 51.94 1.67
CA LYS A 532 59.89 51.94 0.35
C LYS A 532 60.53 53.29 0.03
N LYS A 533 59.88 54.41 0.38
CA LYS A 533 60.49 55.74 0.23
C LYS A 533 61.73 55.93 1.13
N GLN A 534 61.68 55.46 2.38
CA GLN A 534 62.85 55.47 3.28
C GLN A 534 63.96 54.52 2.80
N ILE A 535 63.63 53.35 2.26
CA ILE A 535 64.59 52.40 1.69
C ILE A 535 65.20 52.98 0.41
N GLN A 536 64.43 53.67 -0.43
CA GLN A 536 64.98 54.41 -1.57
C GLN A 536 65.95 55.49 -1.09
N GLN A 537 65.55 56.33 -0.13
CA GLN A 537 66.45 57.34 0.46
C GLN A 537 67.70 56.71 1.10
N GLN A 538 67.59 55.51 1.70
CA GLN A 538 68.74 54.75 2.20
C GLN A 538 69.55 54.07 1.09
N GLN A 539 68.97 53.77 -0.08
CA GLN A 539 69.67 53.24 -1.25
C GLN A 539 70.43 54.37 -1.96
N ASP A 540 69.82 55.54 -2.11
CA ASP A 540 70.44 56.76 -2.63
C ASP A 540 71.60 57.19 -1.70
N ALA A 541 71.37 57.16 -0.38
CA ALA A 541 72.42 57.37 0.62
C ALA A 541 73.46 56.23 0.70
N LYS A 542 73.11 54.99 0.31
CA LYS A 542 74.07 53.89 0.15
C LYS A 542 74.85 53.96 -1.16
N ALA A 543 74.34 54.64 -2.19
CA ALA A 543 75.06 54.92 -3.41
C ALA A 543 76.10 56.01 -3.17
N SER A 544 75.73 57.13 -2.51
CA SER A 544 76.71 58.14 -2.08
C SER A 544 77.66 57.62 -1.00
N SER A 545 77.19 56.79 -0.06
CA SER A 545 78.07 56.05 0.86
C SER A 545 78.91 54.98 0.14
N GLY A 546 78.51 54.50 -1.03
CA GLY A 546 79.29 53.58 -1.87
C GLY A 546 80.44 54.29 -2.55
N GLN A 547 80.17 55.47 -3.11
CA GLN A 547 81.17 56.39 -3.66
C GLN A 547 82.15 56.87 -2.56
N ASN A 548 81.66 57.13 -1.35
CA ASN A 548 82.51 57.37 -0.18
C ASN A 548 83.27 56.10 0.26
N ARG A 549 82.70 54.90 0.12
CA ARG A 549 83.37 53.62 0.41
C ARG A 549 84.46 53.30 -0.60
N GLU A 550 84.38 53.77 -1.84
CA GLU A 550 85.44 53.65 -2.83
C GLU A 550 86.62 54.56 -2.47
N ARG A 551 86.36 55.82 -2.10
CA ARG A 551 87.39 56.68 -1.46
C ARG A 551 87.97 56.07 -0.18
N MET A 552 87.12 55.41 0.61
CA MET A 552 87.56 54.72 1.84
C MET A 552 88.37 53.45 1.54
N LYS A 553 88.17 52.79 0.38
CA LYS A 553 89.04 51.70 -0.09
C LYS A 553 90.40 52.21 -0.53
N GLU A 554 90.47 53.36 -1.18
CA GLU A 554 91.75 54.02 -1.53
C GLU A 554 92.55 54.30 -0.25
N ILE A 555 91.90 54.93 0.75
CA ILE A 555 92.48 55.15 2.08
C ILE A 555 92.79 53.83 2.82
N GLU A 556 91.96 52.79 2.70
CA GLU A 556 92.27 51.45 3.23
C GLU A 556 93.51 50.84 2.56
N THR A 557 93.77 51.10 1.27
CA THR A 557 94.97 50.57 0.60
C THR A 557 96.23 51.31 1.01
N GLU A 558 96.16 52.63 1.23
CA GLU A 558 97.23 53.41 1.86
C GLU A 558 97.50 52.93 3.30
N LEU A 559 96.44 52.74 4.09
CA LEU A 559 96.54 52.18 5.44
C LEU A 559 97.11 50.77 5.46
N LYS A 560 96.72 49.88 4.54
CA LYS A 560 97.27 48.51 4.45
C LYS A 560 98.75 48.48 4.11
N GLN A 561 99.24 49.43 3.30
CA GLN A 561 100.69 49.57 3.08
C GLN A 561 101.40 50.02 4.37
N MET A 562 100.83 50.97 5.11
CA MET A 562 101.35 51.38 6.43
C MET A 562 101.24 50.26 7.48
N GLU A 563 100.22 49.40 7.38
CA GLU A 563 99.95 48.29 8.29
C GLU A 563 100.89 47.10 8.04
N LEU A 564 101.25 46.80 6.79
CA LEU A 564 102.30 45.83 6.46
C LEU A 564 103.67 46.24 7.05
N VAL A 565 104.02 47.53 6.98
CA VAL A 565 105.24 48.08 7.62
C VAL A 565 105.19 47.90 9.16
N LYS A 566 104.01 48.03 9.76
CA LYS A 566 103.76 47.72 11.18
C LYS A 566 103.82 46.21 11.46
N GLU A 567 103.32 45.34 10.59
CA GLU A 567 103.34 43.89 10.76
C GLU A 567 104.75 43.31 10.66
N GLU A 568 105.61 43.80 9.77
CA GLU A 568 107.04 43.42 9.74
C GLU A 568 107.77 43.82 11.04
N TYR A 569 107.38 44.95 11.64
CA TYR A 569 107.87 45.37 12.95
C TYR A 569 107.31 44.48 14.09
N GLN A 570 106.02 44.14 14.05
CA GLN A 570 105.38 43.27 15.05
C GLN A 570 105.84 41.80 14.98
N LYS A 571 106.14 41.27 13.79
CA LYS A 571 106.68 39.90 13.64
C LYS A 571 107.98 39.72 14.40
N LYS A 572 108.89 40.71 14.32
CA LYS A 572 110.15 40.75 15.08
C LYS A 572 109.94 40.81 16.60
N ASN A 573 108.75 41.19 17.07
CA ASN A 573 108.35 41.16 18.49
C ASN A 573 107.70 39.81 18.85
N TYR A 574 106.84 39.26 17.98
CA TYR A 574 106.24 37.94 18.18
C TYR A 574 107.29 36.81 18.23
N GLU A 575 108.37 36.89 17.45
CA GLU A 575 109.49 35.94 17.49
C GLU A 575 110.27 35.98 18.83
N GLN A 576 110.17 37.08 19.60
CA GLN A 576 110.62 37.15 20.99
C GLN A 576 109.63 36.42 21.91
N SER A 577 108.32 36.66 21.71
CA SER A 577 107.24 36.03 22.50
C SER A 577 107.18 34.50 22.34
N GLN A 578 107.46 33.95 21.15
CA GLN A 578 107.39 32.49 20.90
C GLN A 578 108.24 31.64 21.86
N LYS A 579 109.31 32.19 22.45
CA LYS A 579 110.18 31.42 23.36
C LYS A 579 109.75 31.54 24.84
N ILE A 580 108.82 32.45 25.15
CA ILE A 580 108.00 32.37 26.38
C ILE A 580 107.17 31.08 26.37
N GLN A 581 106.71 30.60 25.21
CA GLN A 581 105.86 29.40 25.09
C GLN A 581 106.52 28.13 25.69
N LYS A 582 107.86 28.04 25.75
CA LYS A 582 108.55 26.93 26.40
C LYS A 582 108.28 26.83 27.91
N PHE A 583 107.93 27.94 28.56
CA PHE A 583 107.49 27.98 29.96
C PHE A 583 106.28 27.06 30.20
N MET A 584 105.37 26.92 29.23
CA MET A 584 104.18 26.06 29.36
C MET A 584 104.49 24.55 29.38
N MET A 585 105.72 24.12 29.08
CA MET A 585 106.10 22.71 29.25
C MET A 585 106.00 22.25 30.72
N GLU A 586 106.10 23.20 31.67
CA GLU A 586 105.88 22.96 33.10
C GLU A 586 104.48 22.41 33.43
N MET A 587 103.48 22.70 32.59
CA MET A 587 102.09 22.28 32.82
C MET A 587 101.87 20.76 32.67
N MET A 588 102.71 20.07 31.88
CA MET A 588 102.48 18.66 31.54
C MET A 588 102.85 17.67 32.65
N SER A 589 103.81 18.00 33.53
CA SER A 589 104.25 17.09 34.60
C SER A 589 103.16 16.91 35.67
N LEU A 590 102.50 18.02 36.05
CA LEU A 590 101.39 18.06 37.01
C LEU A 590 100.20 17.17 36.65
N GLN A 591 100.05 16.78 35.37
CA GLN A 591 98.94 15.95 34.91
C GLN A 591 99.12 14.46 35.26
N SER A 592 100.35 14.01 35.55
CA SER A 592 100.67 12.61 35.89
C SER A 592 100.02 12.15 37.21
N ASP A 593 100.12 12.97 38.26
CA ASP A 593 99.84 12.53 39.63
C ASP A 593 98.35 12.37 39.96
N VAL A 594 97.49 13.05 39.18
CA VAL A 594 96.02 12.95 39.29
C VAL A 594 95.50 11.56 38.87
N GLN A 595 96.24 10.86 38.00
CA GLN A 595 95.72 9.70 37.27
C GLN A 595 95.51 8.45 38.14
N LYS A 596 96.36 8.20 39.14
CA LYS A 596 96.47 6.90 39.84
C LYS A 596 95.76 6.80 41.19
N LEU A 597 95.59 7.92 41.89
CA LEU A 597 94.78 8.00 43.12
C LEU A 597 93.26 7.75 42.86
N THR A 598 92.90 7.61 41.59
CA THR A 598 91.54 7.61 41.07
C THR A 598 90.87 6.23 41.09
N GLU A 599 91.62 5.13 41.00
CA GLU A 599 91.07 3.89 40.42
C GLU A 599 90.47 2.93 41.45
N SER A 600 91.29 2.29 42.30
CA SER A 600 90.87 1.10 43.07
C SER A 600 89.77 1.35 44.12
N LYS A 601 89.60 2.59 44.60
CA LYS A 601 88.57 2.92 45.61
C LYS A 601 87.13 2.78 45.08
N GLN A 602 86.95 2.74 43.76
CA GLN A 602 85.62 2.77 43.13
C GLN A 602 84.92 1.39 43.08
N GLU A 603 85.66 0.28 43.10
CA GLU A 603 85.07 -1.07 42.96
C GLU A 603 84.35 -1.59 44.21
N ALA A 604 84.82 -1.19 45.40
CA ALA A 604 84.35 -1.73 46.68
C ALA A 604 82.88 -1.39 47.02
N ALA A 605 82.30 -0.37 46.36
CA ALA A 605 80.99 0.18 46.72
C ALA A 605 79.80 -0.37 45.91
N LEU A 606 80.04 -0.92 44.71
CA LEU A 606 78.98 -1.25 43.75
C LEU A 606 78.32 -2.60 44.03
N ARG A 607 79.12 -3.68 44.11
CA ARG A 607 78.62 -5.07 44.10
C ARG A 607 77.67 -5.41 45.27
N SER A 608 77.76 -4.70 46.38
CA SER A 608 76.98 -4.97 47.61
C SER A 608 75.60 -4.30 47.66
N ARG A 609 75.17 -3.54 46.64
CA ARG A 609 73.89 -2.78 46.69
C ARG A 609 72.83 -3.19 45.67
N GLU A 610 73.20 -3.83 44.57
CA GLU A 610 72.25 -4.11 43.49
C GLU A 610 71.45 -5.41 43.73
N GLN A 611 72.13 -6.53 44.01
CA GLN A 611 71.50 -7.86 44.13
C GLN A 611 70.41 -7.95 45.21
N GLU A 612 70.57 -7.24 46.32
CA GLU A 612 69.64 -7.29 47.46
C GLU A 612 68.32 -6.54 47.20
N SER A 613 68.30 -5.61 46.22
CA SER A 613 67.13 -4.79 45.89
C SER A 613 66.19 -5.42 44.87
N LEU A 614 66.72 -5.98 43.77
CA LEU A 614 65.93 -6.50 42.65
C LEU A 614 65.20 -7.80 43.00
N LEU A 615 65.83 -8.69 43.76
CA LEU A 615 65.27 -10.00 44.13
C LEU A 615 64.09 -9.89 45.11
N GLN A 616 63.89 -8.74 45.77
CA GLN A 616 62.69 -8.42 46.55
C GLN A 616 61.55 -7.82 45.70
N ALA A 617 61.84 -7.30 44.51
CA ALA A 617 60.83 -6.80 43.58
C ALA A 617 60.23 -7.94 42.73
N GLU A 618 61.06 -8.86 42.23
CA GLU A 618 60.62 -10.01 41.43
C GLU A 618 59.58 -10.87 42.16
N LYS A 619 59.80 -11.12 43.46
CA LYS A 619 58.90 -11.87 44.35
C LYS A 619 57.51 -11.26 44.54
N ARG A 620 57.24 -10.04 44.02
CA ARG A 620 55.94 -9.38 44.12
C ARG A 620 55.20 -9.31 42.79
N GLN A 621 55.86 -8.93 41.69
CA GLN A 621 55.14 -8.75 40.40
C GLN A 621 54.63 -10.05 39.78
N ARG A 622 55.31 -11.19 39.98
CA ARG A 622 54.91 -12.46 39.33
C ARG A 622 53.79 -13.22 40.06
N LEU A 623 53.46 -12.83 41.29
CA LEU A 623 52.46 -13.49 42.15
C LEU A 623 51.01 -13.32 41.64
N GLU A 624 50.71 -12.20 40.96
CA GLU A 624 49.33 -11.73 40.77
C GLU A 624 48.80 -11.75 39.33
N LEU A 625 49.66 -11.69 38.32
CA LEU A 625 49.24 -11.56 36.90
C LEU A 625 48.94 -12.91 36.24
N GLU A 626 49.92 -13.82 36.25
CA GLU A 626 49.82 -15.13 35.57
C GLU A 626 48.74 -16.04 36.22
N ASN A 627 48.51 -15.81 37.52
CA ASN A 627 47.54 -16.46 38.42
C ASN A 627 46.06 -16.25 38.01
N LYS A 628 45.77 -15.34 37.06
CA LYS A 628 44.39 -14.97 36.67
C LYS A 628 44.13 -15.02 35.17
N CYS A 629 45.11 -14.72 34.32
CA CYS A 629 44.88 -14.67 32.86
C CYS A 629 44.64 -16.06 32.25
N GLN A 630 45.56 -17.01 32.37
CA GLN A 630 45.48 -18.28 31.62
C GLN A 630 44.28 -19.15 32.03
N ILE A 631 43.93 -19.14 33.32
CA ILE A 631 42.78 -19.88 33.88
C ILE A 631 41.44 -19.42 33.28
N LEU A 632 41.36 -18.16 32.82
CA LEU A 632 40.19 -17.60 32.15
C LEU A 632 40.28 -17.73 30.62
N GLU A 633 41.43 -17.45 30.01
CA GLU A 633 41.54 -17.44 28.55
C GLU A 633 41.35 -18.81 27.90
N ASP A 634 41.92 -19.89 28.45
CA ASP A 634 41.84 -21.20 27.77
C ASP A 634 40.48 -21.89 27.95
N LYS A 635 39.80 -21.62 29.06
CA LYS A 635 38.39 -22.00 29.25
C LYS A 635 37.46 -21.33 28.22
N VAL A 636 37.79 -20.11 27.79
CA VAL A 636 37.07 -19.42 26.71
C VAL A 636 37.51 -19.94 25.33
N ARG A 637 38.82 -19.99 25.05
CA ARG A 637 39.36 -20.27 23.71
C ARG A 637 38.98 -21.64 23.13
N GLN A 638 38.79 -22.68 23.93
CA GLN A 638 38.51 -24.02 23.39
C GLN A 638 37.09 -24.56 23.61
N VAL A 639 36.27 -23.93 24.46
CA VAL A 639 34.80 -24.06 24.33
C VAL A 639 34.35 -23.49 22.98
N GLN A 640 34.95 -22.37 22.56
CA GLN A 640 34.76 -21.77 21.24
C GLN A 640 35.09 -22.76 20.10
N LYS A 641 36.29 -23.39 20.13
CA LYS A 641 36.71 -24.36 19.10
C LYS A 641 35.95 -25.69 19.15
N LEU A 642 35.54 -26.16 20.32
CA LEU A 642 34.67 -27.35 20.43
C LEU A 642 33.34 -27.12 19.72
N LYS A 643 32.77 -25.91 19.84
CA LYS A 643 31.59 -25.51 19.07
C LYS A 643 31.90 -25.45 17.57
N GLU A 644 32.81 -24.58 17.15
CA GLU A 644 33.03 -24.28 15.72
C GLU A 644 33.55 -25.50 14.92
N ALA A 645 34.47 -26.29 15.48
CA ALA A 645 35.01 -27.46 14.80
C ALA A 645 34.04 -28.65 14.79
N MET A 646 33.16 -28.78 15.80
CA MET A 646 32.14 -29.84 15.81
C MET A 646 30.88 -29.44 15.05
N GLU A 647 30.53 -28.15 14.92
CA GLU A 647 29.55 -27.67 13.93
C GLU A 647 30.06 -27.93 12.50
N HIS A 648 31.37 -27.75 12.24
CA HIS A 648 31.99 -28.17 10.97
C HIS A 648 32.01 -29.69 10.79
N LYS A 649 32.26 -30.50 11.83
CA LYS A 649 32.16 -31.97 11.74
C LYS A 649 30.72 -32.49 11.70
N LEU A 650 29.72 -31.80 12.23
CA LEU A 650 28.31 -32.11 11.96
C LEU A 650 27.99 -31.88 10.48
N LYS A 651 28.50 -30.81 9.87
CA LYS A 651 28.33 -30.57 8.42
C LYS A 651 29.15 -31.54 7.57
N ALA A 652 30.32 -31.98 8.03
CA ALA A 652 31.13 -32.99 7.34
C ALA A 652 30.55 -34.41 7.49
N ALA A 653 30.02 -34.77 8.67
CA ALA A 653 29.40 -36.07 8.93
C ALA A 653 27.94 -36.15 8.42
N SER A 654 27.22 -35.02 8.32
CA SER A 654 26.03 -34.91 7.47
C SER A 654 26.42 -35.24 6.03
N LYS A 655 27.50 -34.63 5.52
CA LYS A 655 28.12 -35.02 4.24
C LYS A 655 28.72 -36.42 4.19
N GLU A 656 28.87 -37.13 5.31
CA GLU A 656 29.41 -38.51 5.40
C GLU A 656 28.28 -39.54 5.58
N SER A 657 27.08 -39.10 5.95
CA SER A 657 25.83 -39.85 5.89
C SER A 657 25.08 -39.59 4.57
N GLU A 658 25.24 -38.40 3.99
CA GLU A 658 24.99 -38.10 2.57
C GLU A 658 26.10 -38.68 1.69
N GLN A 659 27.29 -38.98 2.25
CA GLN A 659 28.22 -39.94 1.64
C GLN A 659 27.65 -41.35 1.84
N ILE A 660 26.59 -41.62 1.09
CA ILE A 660 26.71 -42.61 0.03
C ILE A 660 27.24 -43.95 0.57
N SER A 661 26.38 -44.89 0.97
CA SER A 661 25.07 -45.26 0.39
C SER A 661 25.13 -45.55 -1.13
N ALA A 662 26.04 -44.93 -1.89
CA ALA A 662 26.63 -45.46 -3.12
C ALA A 662 27.99 -46.17 -2.89
N ASN A 663 28.58 -46.17 -1.68
CA ASN A 663 29.57 -47.21 -1.31
C ASN A 663 28.90 -48.50 -0.81
N LEU A 664 27.57 -48.50 -0.66
CA LEU A 664 26.78 -49.74 -0.81
C LEU A 664 26.63 -50.14 -2.30
N GLU A 665 26.96 -49.27 -3.26
CA GLU A 665 27.21 -49.63 -4.66
C GLU A 665 28.70 -49.97 -4.92
N GLU A 666 29.60 -49.72 -3.96
CA GLU A 666 30.90 -50.42 -3.83
C GLU A 666 30.77 -51.77 -3.06
N ALA A 667 29.56 -52.19 -2.67
CA ALA A 667 29.28 -53.61 -2.55
C ALA A 667 29.09 -54.29 -3.92
N HIS A 668 28.98 -53.50 -5.00
CA HIS A 668 28.94 -53.96 -6.39
C HIS A 668 30.28 -53.76 -7.09
N CYS A 669 30.91 -52.60 -6.94
CA CYS A 669 32.30 -52.43 -7.35
C CYS A 669 33.21 -53.19 -6.38
N TRP A 670 34.07 -54.06 -6.89
CA TRP A 670 35.24 -54.44 -6.11
C TRP A 670 35.11 -55.42 -4.94
N PHE A 671 34.04 -56.20 -5.00
CA PHE A 671 34.10 -57.66 -4.81
C PHE A 671 34.70 -58.39 -6.05
N LYS A 672 35.64 -57.74 -6.76
CA LYS A 672 36.03 -58.05 -8.16
C LYS A 672 37.44 -57.53 -8.51
N ALA A 673 37.79 -56.30 -8.10
CA ALA A 673 39.21 -55.82 -7.83
C ALA A 673 39.38 -56.78 -6.54
N LYS A 674 40.28 -57.77 -6.57
CA LYS A 674 41.09 -58.21 -5.41
C LYS A 674 42.55 -58.29 -5.93
N PHE A 675 42.88 -57.17 -6.63
CA PHE A 675 43.85 -56.85 -7.71
C PHE A 675 44.47 -55.25 -7.81
N ASP A 676 43.94 -53.87 -7.55
CA ASP A 676 44.46 -52.26 -7.62
C ASP A 676 43.67 -50.76 -7.03
N SER A 677 44.05 -49.32 -6.97
CA SER A 677 43.28 -47.84 -6.60
C SER A 677 43.80 -46.16 -6.34
N LEU A 678 43.04 -44.88 -6.21
CA LEU A 678 43.10 -43.36 -5.43
C LEU A 678 43.17 -41.64 -5.87
N ARG A 679 42.56 -40.39 -5.28
CA ARG A 679 42.87 -38.69 -5.13
C ARG A 679 42.04 -37.14 -5.50
N GLN A 680 42.10 -35.78 -4.87
CA GLN A 680 41.94 -34.08 -5.16
C GLN A 680 40.85 -32.70 -4.86
N GLU A 681 41.05 -31.21 -4.87
CA GLU A 681 40.18 -29.78 -4.52
C GLU A 681 40.41 -28.02 -4.80
N LEU A 682 39.56 -26.80 -4.57
CA LEU A 682 39.72 -25.10 -4.63
C LEU A 682 38.64 -23.71 -4.35
N VAL A 683 38.83 -22.21 -4.26
CA VAL A 683 37.86 -20.80 -3.99
C VAL A 683 38.18 -19.04 -4.02
N ARG A 684 37.29 -17.81 -3.97
CA ARG A 684 37.34 -16.16 -3.43
C ARG A 684 36.67 -14.58 -3.97
N ASN A 685 36.24 -13.34 -3.24
CA ASN A 685 36.20 -11.62 -3.41
C ASN A 685 35.02 -10.25 -3.37
N GLN A 686 35.15 -8.80 -3.03
CA GLN A 686 34.45 -7.25 -3.35
C GLN A 686 33.86 -5.80 -2.48
N LYS A 687 33.51 -4.40 -2.92
CA LYS A 687 32.95 -2.91 -2.21
C LYS A 687 32.57 -1.27 -2.80
N CYS A 688 31.91 -0.05 -2.20
CA CYS A 688 31.31 1.50 -2.68
C CYS A 688 31.09 3.11 -1.89
N GLU A 689 30.34 4.37 -2.25
CA GLU A 689 30.28 6.03 -1.77
C GLU A 689 29.06 7.37 -1.86
N LYS A 690 29.06 8.85 -1.51
CA LYS A 690 27.93 10.16 -1.44
C LYS A 690 27.98 11.95 -1.19
N CYS A 691 26.97 13.07 -1.31
CA CYS A 691 26.92 14.76 -0.99
C CYS A 691 25.63 16.04 -1.04
N CYS A 692 25.56 17.51 -0.68
CA CYS A 692 24.41 18.80 -0.77
C CYS A 692 24.36 20.54 -0.29
N GLY A 693 23.44 21.70 -0.56
CA GLY A 693 23.09 23.27 0.07
C GLY A 693 22.36 24.81 -0.50
N GLY A 694 21.79 26.04 0.18
CA GLY A 694 21.26 27.62 -0.26
C GLY A 694 20.34 28.98 0.50
N SER A 695 20.08 30.43 0.14
CA SER A 695 19.16 31.75 0.78
C SER A 695 18.93 33.49 0.38
N ARG A 696 17.93 34.56 0.75
CA ARG A 696 17.72 36.27 0.55
C ARG A 696 16.53 37.46 1.15
N VAL A 697 16.50 38.96 1.21
CA VAL A 697 15.35 40.19 1.52
C VAL A 697 15.40 41.97 1.36
N GLU A 698 14.41 43.07 1.65
CA GLU A 698 14.24 44.74 1.75
C GLU A 698 13.20 45.44 2.87
N GLU A 699 13.01 46.82 3.14
CA GLU A 699 11.88 47.73 3.78
C GLU A 699 11.61 48.20 5.33
N GLU A 700 10.45 48.87 5.67
CA GLU A 700 9.92 49.74 6.84
C GLU A 700 9.61 49.06 8.25
N VAL A 701 9.02 49.59 9.38
CA VAL A 701 8.86 50.80 10.27
C VAL A 701 7.91 50.44 11.48
N LYS A 702 8.05 51.07 12.69
CA LYS A 702 7.08 51.23 13.83
C LYS A 702 6.78 50.15 14.94
N SER A 703 6.88 50.64 16.20
CA SER A 703 5.92 50.50 17.35
C SER A 703 6.15 49.49 18.51
N CYS A 704 5.47 49.79 19.64
CA CYS A 704 5.33 49.09 20.94
C CYS A 704 6.57 49.06 21.87
N MET A 705 6.57 49.72 23.05
CA MET A 705 5.94 49.38 24.36
C MET A 705 6.83 48.48 25.26
N ALA A 706 6.89 48.58 26.60
CA ALA A 706 6.60 49.66 27.58
C ALA A 706 7.09 49.22 29.00
N ALA A 707 7.42 50.17 29.90
CA ALA A 707 7.83 49.97 31.32
C ALA A 707 9.13 49.14 31.58
N LEU A 708 10.07 49.45 32.50
CA LEU A 708 10.13 50.07 33.86
C LEU A 708 9.97 49.11 35.05
N ARG A 709 10.83 49.33 36.07
CA ARG A 709 11.09 48.59 37.36
C ARG A 709 12.36 47.71 37.34
N GLU A 710 13.16 47.56 38.41
CA GLU A 710 13.21 48.24 39.74
C GLU A 710 14.57 48.07 40.45
N GLY A 711 14.85 48.94 41.45
CA GLY A 711 15.72 48.67 42.63
C GLY A 711 17.19 49.12 42.49
N ARG A 712 17.76 50.15 43.14
CA ARG A 712 17.83 50.55 44.58
C ARG A 712 18.46 49.52 45.53
N LYS A 713 19.60 49.89 46.15
CA LYS A 713 20.04 49.77 47.58
C LYS A 713 21.59 49.85 47.67
N ASP A 714 22.20 50.77 48.43
CA ASP A 714 22.51 50.79 49.90
C ASP A 714 23.78 49.95 50.25
N SER A 715 24.66 50.26 51.24
CA SER A 715 25.00 51.50 51.99
C SER A 715 26.19 51.29 52.96
N ILE A 716 27.14 52.25 53.05
CA ILE A 716 27.92 52.69 54.25
C ILE A 716 28.93 51.73 55.00
N ASN A 717 29.94 52.37 55.65
CA ASN A 717 30.86 51.90 56.73
C ASN A 717 32.01 50.90 56.42
N GLU A 718 33.15 50.83 57.18
CA GLU A 718 33.63 51.66 58.32
C GLU A 718 35.18 51.80 58.39
N LYS A 719 35.74 52.34 59.49
CA LYS A 719 37.16 52.65 59.71
C LYS A 719 37.85 51.75 60.76
N LEU A 720 39.19 51.65 60.64
CA LEU A 720 40.20 51.60 61.73
C LEU A 720 40.28 50.38 62.67
N MET A 721 41.45 49.72 62.74
CA MET A 721 42.21 49.45 63.99
C MET A 721 43.66 48.99 63.73
N LYS A 722 44.47 48.71 64.78
CA LYS A 722 45.95 48.72 64.77
C LYS A 722 46.64 47.46 65.35
N LEU A 723 47.81 47.11 64.79
CA LEU A 723 49.03 46.54 65.48
C LEU A 723 48.89 45.17 66.22
N PRO A 724 49.95 44.56 66.84
CA PRO A 724 51.43 44.72 66.73
C PRO A 724 52.28 43.40 66.62
N SER A 725 53.63 43.57 66.59
CA SER A 725 54.70 42.80 67.29
C SER A 725 55.30 41.43 66.81
N HIS A 726 56.63 41.45 66.59
CA HIS A 726 57.73 40.50 66.98
C HIS A 726 57.44 38.99 67.26
N SER A 727 58.25 38.01 66.79
CA SER A 727 59.63 37.77 67.29
C SER A 727 60.38 36.54 66.69
N LEU A 728 61.71 36.68 66.53
CA LEU A 728 62.84 35.75 66.84
C LEU A 728 63.01 34.30 66.26
N LEU A 729 64.28 34.07 65.80
CA LEU A 729 65.24 32.97 66.15
C LEU A 729 65.56 31.77 65.21
N ASN A 730 66.88 31.64 64.89
CA ASN A 730 67.68 30.40 64.67
C ASN A 730 67.37 29.48 63.44
N ARG A 731 68.29 28.64 62.91
CA ARG A 731 69.71 28.28 63.22
C ARG A 731 70.42 27.65 61.99
N TRP A 732 71.77 27.74 61.95
CA TRP A 732 72.81 26.71 61.63
C TRP A 732 72.56 25.54 60.61
N GLU A 733 73.56 24.99 59.87
CA GLU A 733 74.93 25.41 59.50
C GLU A 733 75.60 24.44 58.46
N THR A 734 76.76 24.85 57.93
CA THR A 734 77.96 24.12 57.41
C THR A 734 77.96 22.95 56.40
N LYS A 735 78.89 23.11 55.42
CA LYS A 735 79.81 22.14 54.77
C LYS A 735 79.21 21.09 53.79
N GLN A 736 79.79 20.81 52.62
CA GLN A 736 81.20 20.47 52.24
C GLN A 736 81.63 19.10 52.84
N GLU A 737 82.29 18.17 52.13
CA GLU A 737 83.01 18.25 50.85
C GLU A 737 83.26 16.82 50.27
N LEU A 738 83.79 16.72 49.03
CA LEU A 738 84.42 15.53 48.41
C LEU A 738 83.48 14.35 48.03
N LYS A 739 83.71 13.60 46.94
CA LYS A 739 84.63 13.75 45.79
C LYS A 739 84.12 12.89 44.60
N LEU A 740 84.48 13.29 43.37
CA LEU A 740 85.02 12.49 42.24
C LEU A 740 84.51 11.01 42.02
N ILE A 741 84.38 10.48 40.80
CA ILE A 741 85.43 10.48 39.76
C ILE A 741 84.91 9.99 38.38
N SER A 742 85.42 10.62 37.29
CA SER A 742 85.65 10.09 35.92
C SER A 742 84.50 9.35 35.20
N ARG A 743 84.63 8.72 34.01
CA ARG A 743 85.71 8.38 33.04
C ARG A 743 84.98 8.21 31.66
N THR A 744 85.50 8.38 30.43
CA THR A 744 86.81 8.72 29.79
C THR A 744 86.45 9.24 28.37
N TYR A 745 87.21 10.13 27.70
CA TYR A 745 88.19 9.85 26.61
C TYR A 745 87.74 8.82 25.53
N LEU A 746 88.19 8.86 24.25
CA LEU A 746 89.43 9.39 23.66
C LEU A 746 89.23 9.70 22.14
N SER A 747 90.22 10.35 21.50
CA SER A 747 90.58 10.23 20.06
C SER A 747 89.64 10.82 18.98
N ASP A 748 90.13 11.28 17.82
CA ASP A 748 91.52 11.48 17.32
C ASP A 748 91.55 12.57 16.20
N LEU A 749 92.77 13.09 15.92
CA LEU A 749 93.32 13.58 14.63
C LEU A 749 92.31 14.00 13.53
N ASP A 750 92.16 15.26 13.12
CA ASP A 750 93.16 16.26 12.68
C ASP A 750 92.69 17.73 12.90
#